data_AF-A0A093UXB1-F1
#
_entry.id   AF-A0A093UXB1-F1
#
_cell.length_a   1.000
_cell.length_b   1.000
_cell.length_c   1.000
_cell.angle_alpha   90.00
_cell.angle_beta   90.00
_cell.angle_gamma   90.00
#
_symmetry.space_group_name_H-M   'P 1'
#
loop_
_entity.id
_entity.type
_entity.pdbx_description
1 polymer ?
#
loop_
_entity_poly.entity_id
_entity_poly.type
_entity_poly.pdbx_seq_one_letter_code
_entity_poly.pdbx_strand_id
1 'polypeptide(L)'
;MASSLTSDDEDIFTRLQQPADPKVLEEQQQAVNERINVIYQKAQARLAEMIDENSTLPCTISRIQILNANHTRKGFLERIFNPILSANQPQPYTLAEALSRVSQGANKLSGFDIFHEPISIFLDKPTDPNALPTDLDVYLSVREKSRILLKTGTDLGNAEGSAYGNLLWRNIFGGAETLNLNASLGTRTRSAYQAAFETPILSDPNFRLEVGAVASSTQKPWAGHEEILKGGWARLRWQTQSGQRHELTYNGFWRQVTGLSPDASLVVRGDAGDSVKSSISHTWVRDSRDHPLLPSSGTYAKTLNEVAGIGPLKGDVAFWKSEVETQGAIPIPVPFIKGPSGVSFTTGLRAGLLYPLSLGSNATPQPSRINDRFLLGGPTDVRGFRQAGLGPRDGSDAVGGDLYAAGSANLFVPLPRVGKDTPLRLQAFVNAGRLLSLRSSGNERPKTTNEVKDALVSTVNEIANGLPSTAAGIGLVYAHPVARFELNFSLPIYQRKGEEGRKGLQLGIGINFFLNQTRPPHHSRNTHTQATMAQYYPQQSQPSYGSQSSQNLQFYPSSYSVSGHTTPSQASYGVGYGGQPSAQAYPGSSAGGAGGYGGGFGGAGSSAAGGVSGRMGEHGGLRTGWLAAFGTEGYDGEPPLLEELGVNFDHIRSKTLTVLNPFAQIDQHLMDDSDLYGAILYIVLYGTFLLLSGKVFYGYIYGVAVFGTLALHLILSLMSPSIDGTGNGASPIPNAADPNNYDPHQKPPGHAGGPTGHFSATLTFPRSASVLGYCFLPLVLTSLIGILLPMDTMFGYLLTSAAVGWCTYSSSGMFCAVGRMRGMRFLVAYPLALFYIVFGIMGIFSSRGSGTLAAKTGSY
;
A
#
# COMPACT_ATOMS: atom_id res chain seq x y z
N MET A 1 -23.51 16.31 -77.70
CA MET A 1 -22.06 16.54 -77.60
C MET A 1 -21.72 16.56 -76.12
N ALA A 2 -21.13 15.48 -75.61
CA ALA A 2 -20.63 15.42 -74.24
C ALA A 2 -19.25 16.10 -74.23
N SER A 3 -19.07 17.11 -73.37
CA SER A 3 -17.75 17.64 -73.04
C SER A 3 -17.01 16.59 -72.22
N SER A 4 -15.90 16.09 -72.75
CA SER A 4 -14.98 15.19 -72.07
C SER A 4 -14.45 15.84 -70.79
N LEU A 5 -14.73 15.24 -69.65
CA LEU A 5 -14.06 15.52 -68.38
C LEU A 5 -12.55 15.37 -68.59
N THR A 6 -11.78 16.38 -68.18
CA THR A 6 -10.33 16.37 -68.22
C THR A 6 -9.78 15.38 -67.20
N SER A 7 -8.63 14.76 -67.50
CA SER A 7 -7.98 13.75 -66.65
C SER A 7 -7.73 14.20 -65.21
N ASP A 8 -7.66 15.51 -64.96
CA ASP A 8 -7.46 16.09 -63.63
C ASP A 8 -8.71 15.98 -62.73
N ASP A 9 -9.92 15.88 -63.30
CA ASP A 9 -11.16 15.77 -62.52
C ASP A 9 -11.42 14.32 -62.04
N GLU A 10 -11.05 13.32 -62.85
CA GLU A 10 -11.08 11.89 -62.45
C GLU A 10 -10.11 11.60 -61.29
N ASP A 11 -8.96 12.29 -61.26
CA ASP A 11 -7.96 12.22 -60.18
C ASP A 11 -8.46 12.81 -58.84
N ILE A 12 -9.39 13.77 -58.89
CA ILE A 12 -10.00 14.36 -57.68
C ILE A 12 -11.05 13.42 -57.09
N PHE A 13 -11.90 12.82 -57.94
CA PHE A 13 -12.91 11.86 -57.49
C PHE A 13 -12.29 10.57 -56.95
N THR A 14 -11.18 10.10 -57.53
CA THR A 14 -10.43 8.95 -57.01
C THR A 14 -9.69 9.26 -55.71
N ARG A 15 -9.18 10.50 -55.52
CA ARG A 15 -8.63 10.95 -54.22
C ARG A 15 -9.68 11.10 -53.13
N LEU A 16 -10.91 11.47 -53.48
CA LEU A 16 -12.04 11.55 -52.54
C LEU A 16 -12.63 10.17 -52.18
N GLN A 17 -12.42 9.15 -53.03
CA GLN A 17 -12.83 7.76 -52.77
C GLN A 17 -11.80 6.95 -51.95
N GLN A 18 -10.58 7.45 -51.76
CA GLN A 18 -9.60 6.80 -50.88
C GLN A 18 -9.99 7.02 -49.42
N PRO A 19 -10.12 5.95 -48.59
CA PRO A 19 -10.36 6.12 -47.16
C PRO A 19 -9.21 6.91 -46.56
N ALA A 20 -9.53 8.07 -45.96
CA ALA A 20 -8.54 8.95 -45.36
C ALA A 20 -7.69 8.17 -44.34
N ASP A 21 -6.37 8.29 -44.50
CA ASP A 21 -5.40 7.59 -43.67
C ASP A 21 -5.63 7.97 -42.20
N PRO A 22 -5.91 7.01 -41.29
CA PRO A 22 -6.36 7.30 -39.93
C PRO A 22 -5.41 8.19 -39.13
N LYS A 23 -4.12 8.17 -39.47
CA LYS A 23 -3.11 9.05 -38.86
C LYS A 23 -3.27 10.52 -39.26
N VAL A 24 -3.65 10.80 -40.51
CA VAL A 24 -3.85 12.16 -41.02
C VAL A 24 -5.12 12.77 -40.44
N LEU A 25 -6.17 11.97 -40.26
CA LEU A 25 -7.38 12.37 -39.54
C LEU A 25 -7.10 12.72 -38.08
N GLU A 26 -6.26 11.93 -37.40
CA GLU A 26 -5.88 12.19 -36.02
C GLU A 26 -5.04 13.48 -35.89
N GLU A 27 -4.07 13.71 -36.78
CA GLU A 27 -3.29 14.95 -36.82
C GLU A 27 -4.17 16.18 -37.10
N GLN A 28 -5.12 16.09 -38.04
CA GLN A 28 -6.07 17.16 -38.30
C GLN A 28 -6.97 17.44 -37.09
N GLN A 29 -7.44 16.39 -36.41
CA GLN A 29 -8.26 16.54 -35.22
C GLN A 29 -7.46 17.15 -34.04
N GLN A 30 -6.18 16.79 -33.91
CA GLN A 30 -5.27 17.42 -32.93
C GLN A 30 -5.03 18.90 -33.24
N ALA A 31 -4.76 19.25 -34.50
CA ALA A 31 -4.56 20.64 -34.92
C ALA A 31 -5.83 21.50 -34.73
N VAL A 32 -7.01 20.93 -34.98
CA VAL A 32 -8.29 21.60 -34.72
C VAL A 32 -8.50 21.81 -33.22
N ASN A 33 -8.24 20.78 -32.39
CA ASN A 33 -8.33 20.91 -30.94
C ASN A 33 -7.36 21.95 -30.39
N GLU A 34 -6.13 22.02 -30.91
CA GLU A 34 -5.14 23.02 -30.53
C GLU A 34 -5.61 24.44 -30.87
N ARG A 35 -6.13 24.66 -32.09
CA ARG A 35 -6.70 25.96 -32.48
C ARG A 35 -7.87 26.36 -31.58
N ILE A 36 -8.77 25.41 -31.28
CA ILE A 36 -9.89 25.65 -30.36
C ILE A 36 -9.36 26.06 -28.99
N ASN A 37 -8.35 25.37 -28.46
CA ASN A 37 -7.74 25.69 -27.17
C ASN A 37 -7.10 27.09 -27.16
N VAL A 38 -6.39 27.48 -28.22
CA VAL A 38 -5.78 28.81 -28.33
C VAL A 38 -6.86 29.90 -28.39
N ILE A 39 -7.91 29.71 -29.19
CA ILE A 39 -9.03 30.67 -29.26
C ILE A 39 -9.70 30.79 -27.90
N TYR A 40 -9.92 29.67 -27.23
CA TYR A 40 -10.55 29.63 -25.93
C TYR A 40 -9.69 30.34 -24.87
N GLN A 41 -8.38 30.11 -24.85
CA GLN A 41 -7.43 30.84 -23.99
C GLN A 41 -7.45 32.35 -24.24
N LYS A 42 -7.45 32.77 -25.50
CA LYS A 42 -7.53 34.20 -25.86
C LYS A 42 -8.86 34.82 -25.41
N ALA A 43 -9.98 34.12 -25.59
CA ALA A 43 -11.28 34.59 -25.14
C ALA A 43 -11.32 34.77 -23.61
N GLN A 44 -10.68 33.87 -22.86
CA GLN A 44 -10.58 33.98 -21.41
C GLN A 44 -9.66 35.10 -20.95
N ALA A 45 -8.51 35.29 -21.59
CA ALA A 45 -7.62 36.40 -21.29
C ALA A 45 -8.34 37.74 -21.49
N ARG A 46 -9.06 37.88 -22.60
CA ARG A 46 -9.86 39.09 -22.89
C ARG A 46 -11.00 39.29 -21.87
N LEU A 47 -11.66 38.20 -21.45
CA LEU A 47 -12.69 38.27 -20.42
C LEU A 47 -12.11 38.70 -19.08
N ALA A 48 -10.92 38.20 -18.71
CA ALA A 48 -10.22 38.62 -17.51
C ALA A 48 -9.84 40.10 -17.56
N GLU A 49 -9.35 40.60 -18.70
CA GLU A 49 -9.05 42.02 -18.92
C GLU A 49 -10.30 42.89 -18.76
N MET A 50 -11.42 42.51 -19.38
CA MET A 50 -12.69 43.25 -19.22
C MET A 50 -13.19 43.25 -17.77
N ILE A 51 -13.00 42.15 -17.03
CA ILE A 51 -13.34 42.09 -15.60
C ILE A 51 -12.43 43.02 -14.78
N ASP A 52 -11.15 43.09 -15.12
CA ASP A 52 -10.18 43.96 -14.44
C ASP A 52 -10.49 45.45 -14.68
N GLU A 53 -10.75 45.84 -15.92
CA GLU A 53 -11.14 47.20 -16.29
C GLU A 53 -12.43 47.65 -15.58
N ASN A 54 -13.38 46.73 -15.39
CA ASN A 54 -14.68 47.00 -14.76
C ASN A 54 -14.75 46.60 -13.29
N SER A 55 -13.61 46.25 -12.68
CA SER A 55 -13.53 45.69 -11.32
C SER A 55 -14.11 46.61 -10.24
N THR A 56 -14.06 47.92 -10.45
CA THR A 56 -14.49 48.96 -9.50
C THR A 56 -15.96 49.37 -9.64
N LEU A 57 -16.67 48.87 -10.66
CA LEU A 57 -18.07 49.24 -10.86
C LEU A 57 -18.94 48.75 -9.69
N PRO A 58 -19.87 49.61 -9.20
CA PRO A 58 -20.81 49.21 -8.17
C PRO A 58 -21.80 48.20 -8.74
N CYS A 59 -22.02 47.12 -8.00
CA CYS A 59 -22.97 46.07 -8.34
C CYS A 59 -23.75 45.62 -7.10
N THR A 60 -24.92 45.05 -7.35
CA THR A 60 -25.83 44.54 -6.33
C THR A 60 -26.24 43.12 -6.70
N ILE A 61 -26.21 42.20 -5.74
CA ILE A 61 -26.64 40.80 -5.95
C ILE A 61 -28.08 40.68 -5.47
N SER A 62 -29.01 40.62 -6.41
CA SER A 62 -30.45 40.51 -6.17
C SER A 62 -30.84 39.07 -5.81
N ARG A 63 -30.38 38.09 -6.60
CA ARG A 63 -30.79 36.70 -6.46
C ARG A 63 -29.61 35.76 -6.69
N ILE A 64 -29.57 34.68 -5.89
CA ILE A 64 -28.65 33.55 -6.10
C ILE A 64 -29.50 32.29 -6.28
N GLN A 65 -29.43 31.67 -7.46
CA GLN A 65 -30.16 30.45 -7.78
C GLN A 65 -29.19 29.28 -7.97
N ILE A 66 -29.45 28.18 -7.27
CA ILE A 66 -28.65 26.97 -7.35
C ILE A 66 -29.42 25.93 -8.15
N LEU A 67 -28.88 25.55 -9.30
CA LEU A 67 -29.49 24.61 -10.24
C LEU A 67 -28.99 23.19 -9.96
N ASN A 68 -29.89 22.20 -10.06
CA ASN A 68 -29.60 20.75 -9.93
C ASN A 68 -29.17 20.27 -8.52
N ALA A 69 -29.50 21.01 -7.46
CA ALA A 69 -29.30 20.59 -6.06
C ALA A 69 -30.55 19.91 -5.49
N ASN A 70 -30.90 18.74 -6.03
CA ASN A 70 -32.18 18.07 -5.75
C ASN A 70 -32.28 17.46 -4.33
N HIS A 71 -31.18 16.95 -3.79
CA HIS A 71 -31.16 16.25 -2.49
C HIS A 71 -30.53 17.08 -1.37
N THR A 72 -30.34 18.38 -1.59
CA THR A 72 -29.71 19.29 -0.64
C THR A 72 -30.76 20.24 -0.06
N ARG A 73 -30.78 20.39 1.27
CA ARG A 73 -31.82 21.17 1.96
C ARG A 73 -31.63 22.68 1.69
N LYS A 74 -32.72 23.41 1.48
CA LYS A 74 -32.70 24.86 1.23
C LYS A 74 -32.02 25.63 2.37
N GLY A 75 -32.38 25.36 3.62
CA GLY A 75 -31.78 26.04 4.78
C GLY A 75 -30.26 25.85 4.94
N PHE A 76 -29.67 24.78 4.39
CA PHE A 76 -28.22 24.59 4.34
C PHE A 76 -27.57 25.52 3.32
N LEU A 77 -28.15 25.60 2.12
CA LEU A 77 -27.69 26.47 1.06
C LEU A 77 -27.90 27.95 1.42
N GLU A 78 -29.05 28.30 1.98
CA GLU A 78 -29.36 29.65 2.48
C GLU A 78 -28.32 30.09 3.51
N ARG A 79 -27.90 29.21 4.44
CA ARG A 79 -26.88 29.57 5.42
C ARG A 79 -25.52 29.91 4.79
N ILE A 80 -25.22 29.37 3.61
CA ILE A 80 -23.98 29.66 2.87
C ILE A 80 -24.11 30.95 2.06
N PHE A 81 -25.22 31.14 1.34
CA PHE A 81 -25.36 32.20 0.34
C PHE A 81 -26.15 33.42 0.80
N ASN A 82 -27.00 33.32 1.83
CA ASN A 82 -27.75 34.46 2.37
C ASN A 82 -26.84 35.63 2.83
N PRO A 83 -25.68 35.38 3.48
CA PRO A 83 -24.75 36.47 3.81
C PRO A 83 -24.15 37.20 2.59
N ILE A 84 -24.19 36.60 1.40
CA ILE A 84 -23.61 37.18 0.18
C ILE A 84 -24.60 38.16 -0.48
N LEU A 85 -25.90 38.00 -0.27
CA LEU A 85 -26.94 38.87 -0.86
C LEU A 85 -26.82 40.32 -0.38
N SER A 86 -27.03 41.27 -1.29
CA SER A 86 -26.92 42.71 -0.99
C SER A 86 -27.92 43.18 0.06
N ALA A 87 -29.09 42.55 0.18
CA ALA A 87 -30.09 42.86 1.20
C ALA A 87 -29.59 42.68 2.64
N ASN A 88 -28.59 41.83 2.85
CA ASN A 88 -28.03 41.51 4.17
C ASN A 88 -26.70 42.21 4.44
N GLN A 89 -26.30 43.16 3.59
CA GLN A 89 -25.00 43.83 3.67
C GLN A 89 -25.17 45.34 3.80
N PRO A 90 -24.42 46.00 4.69
CA PRO A 90 -24.53 47.43 4.92
C PRO A 90 -23.83 48.28 3.84
N GLN A 91 -22.96 47.68 2.99
CA GLN A 91 -22.22 48.38 1.95
C GLN A 91 -22.49 47.76 0.56
N PRO A 92 -22.57 48.59 -0.50
CA PRO A 92 -22.69 48.11 -1.87
C PRO A 92 -21.41 47.40 -2.34
N TYR A 93 -21.55 46.42 -3.21
CA TYR A 93 -20.42 45.64 -3.71
C TYR A 93 -19.75 46.31 -4.90
N THR A 94 -18.45 46.09 -5.04
CA THR A 94 -17.77 46.23 -6.35
C THR A 94 -17.89 44.92 -7.13
N LEU A 95 -17.81 44.97 -8.47
CA LEU A 95 -17.85 43.76 -9.31
C LEU A 95 -16.80 42.73 -8.88
N ALA A 96 -15.57 43.16 -8.62
CA ALA A 96 -14.51 42.27 -8.15
C ALA A 96 -14.82 41.64 -6.78
N GLU A 97 -15.40 42.41 -5.85
CA GLU A 97 -15.79 41.89 -4.54
C GLU A 97 -16.96 40.90 -4.64
N ALA A 98 -17.97 41.19 -5.46
CA ALA A 98 -19.09 40.29 -5.71
C ALA A 98 -18.62 38.95 -6.29
N LEU A 99 -17.77 38.99 -7.32
CA LEU A 99 -17.16 37.79 -7.91
C LEU A 99 -16.33 37.01 -6.87
N SER A 100 -15.53 37.71 -6.08
CA SER A 100 -14.73 37.10 -5.01
C SER A 100 -15.62 36.40 -3.97
N ARG A 101 -16.68 37.04 -3.48
CA ARG A 101 -17.59 36.46 -2.48
C ARG A 101 -18.41 35.29 -3.04
N VAL A 102 -18.92 35.39 -4.27
CA VAL A 102 -19.61 34.28 -4.94
C VAL A 102 -18.65 33.10 -5.14
N SER A 103 -17.41 33.35 -5.54
CA SER A 103 -16.39 32.31 -5.67
C SER A 103 -16.05 31.66 -4.32
N GLN A 104 -15.98 32.44 -3.24
CA GLN A 104 -15.80 31.91 -1.88
C GLN A 104 -16.98 31.04 -1.45
N GLY A 105 -18.21 31.45 -1.77
CA GLY A 105 -19.42 30.64 -1.56
C GLY A 105 -19.39 29.33 -2.34
N ALA A 106 -18.99 29.36 -3.61
CA ALA A 106 -18.85 28.16 -4.44
C ALA A 106 -17.73 27.23 -3.91
N ASN A 107 -16.57 27.77 -3.53
CA ASN A 107 -15.47 27.01 -2.93
C ASN A 107 -15.88 26.40 -1.58
N LYS A 108 -16.66 27.13 -0.77
CA LYS A 108 -17.24 26.61 0.47
C LYS A 108 -18.21 25.47 0.18
N LEU A 109 -19.01 25.58 -0.87
CA LEU A 109 -19.94 24.53 -1.31
C LEU A 109 -19.19 23.28 -1.81
N SER A 110 -18.08 23.46 -2.53
CA SER A 110 -17.24 22.35 -3.00
C SER A 110 -16.56 21.62 -1.84
N GLY A 111 -16.19 22.34 -0.78
CA GLY A 111 -15.56 21.79 0.42
C GLY A 111 -16.39 20.81 1.24
N PHE A 112 -17.69 20.65 0.95
CA PHE A 112 -18.53 19.63 1.57
C PHE A 112 -18.41 18.25 0.91
N ASP A 113 -17.72 18.13 -0.22
CA ASP A 113 -17.53 16.87 -0.97
C ASP A 113 -18.85 16.20 -1.43
N ILE A 114 -19.94 16.96 -1.57
CA ILE A 114 -21.24 16.48 -2.05
C ILE A 114 -21.52 16.80 -3.52
N PHE A 115 -20.75 17.69 -4.15
CA PHE A 115 -20.89 18.06 -5.57
C PHE A 115 -19.60 17.77 -6.35
N HIS A 116 -19.72 17.47 -7.64
CA HIS A 116 -18.58 17.37 -8.54
C HIS A 116 -17.94 18.75 -8.77
N GLU A 117 -16.60 18.80 -8.75
CA GLU A 117 -15.83 19.99 -9.09
C GLU A 117 -15.49 20.00 -10.59
N PRO A 118 -15.43 21.17 -11.25
CA PRO A 118 -15.72 22.52 -10.74
C PRO A 118 -17.22 22.87 -10.74
N ILE A 119 -17.64 23.76 -9.84
CA ILE A 119 -19.00 24.34 -9.83
C ILE A 119 -19.05 25.48 -10.86
N SER A 120 -20.04 25.44 -11.75
CA SER A 120 -20.17 26.45 -12.82
C SER A 120 -20.97 27.65 -12.31
N ILE A 121 -20.42 28.86 -12.45
CA ILE A 121 -21.04 30.11 -12.02
C ILE A 121 -21.39 30.92 -13.27
N PHE A 122 -22.65 31.33 -13.39
CA PHE A 122 -23.14 32.21 -14.45
C PHE A 122 -23.73 33.48 -13.83
N LEU A 123 -23.54 34.59 -14.51
CA LEU A 123 -24.05 35.90 -14.11
C LEU A 123 -24.97 36.38 -15.21
N ASP A 124 -26.17 36.81 -14.84
CA ASP A 124 -27.14 37.35 -15.77
C ASP A 124 -27.79 38.62 -15.21
N LYS A 125 -28.47 39.36 -16.09
CA LYS A 125 -29.30 40.49 -15.70
C LYS A 125 -30.61 39.97 -15.10
N PRO A 126 -31.14 40.61 -14.05
CA PRO A 126 -32.41 40.22 -13.48
C PRO A 126 -33.54 40.30 -14.51
N THR A 127 -34.44 39.33 -14.48
CA THR A 127 -35.62 39.31 -15.35
C THR A 127 -36.74 40.24 -14.85
N ASP A 128 -36.62 40.75 -13.61
CA ASP A 128 -37.65 41.55 -12.97
C ASP A 128 -37.70 42.99 -13.56
N PRO A 129 -38.88 43.50 -13.97
CA PRO A 129 -38.99 44.82 -14.63
C PRO A 129 -38.57 46.02 -13.78
N ASN A 130 -38.51 45.84 -12.45
CA ASN A 130 -38.15 46.87 -11.47
C ASN A 130 -36.69 46.78 -11.01
N ALA A 131 -35.88 45.91 -11.62
CA ALA A 131 -34.48 45.73 -11.24
C ALA A 131 -33.64 46.95 -11.62
N LEU A 132 -32.70 47.32 -10.75
CA LEU A 132 -31.76 48.39 -11.02
C LEU A 132 -30.76 47.94 -12.11
N PRO A 133 -30.21 48.86 -12.93
CA PRO A 133 -29.15 48.51 -13.89
C PRO A 133 -27.88 47.93 -13.26
N THR A 134 -27.71 48.07 -11.94
CA THR A 134 -26.60 47.52 -11.16
C THR A 134 -26.87 46.14 -10.57
N ASP A 135 -28.12 45.66 -10.64
CA ASP A 135 -28.52 44.37 -10.08
C ASP A 135 -28.04 43.22 -10.97
N LEU A 136 -27.59 42.14 -10.34
CA LEU A 136 -27.07 40.93 -10.94
C LEU A 136 -27.73 39.70 -10.31
N ASP A 137 -28.20 38.79 -11.17
CA ASP A 137 -28.65 37.47 -10.78
C ASP A 137 -27.52 36.45 -11.00
N VAL A 138 -27.23 35.66 -9.96
CA VAL A 138 -26.15 34.67 -9.96
C VAL A 138 -26.75 33.27 -10.03
N TYR A 139 -26.34 32.49 -11.04
CA TYR A 139 -26.75 31.09 -11.20
C TYR A 139 -25.56 30.17 -10.93
N LEU A 140 -25.70 29.26 -9.96
CA LEU A 140 -24.73 28.21 -9.71
C LEU A 140 -25.27 26.88 -10.22
N SER A 141 -24.66 26.32 -11.26
CA SER A 141 -24.97 24.98 -11.73
C SER A 141 -24.07 23.96 -11.04
N VAL A 142 -24.69 23.09 -10.23
CA VAL A 142 -23.99 22.03 -9.49
C VAL A 142 -24.36 20.65 -10.04
N ARG A 143 -23.51 19.65 -9.78
CA ARG A 143 -23.81 18.25 -10.07
C ARG A 143 -23.58 17.43 -8.81
N GLU A 144 -24.63 16.89 -8.21
CA GLU A 144 -24.54 16.06 -7.01
C GLU A 144 -23.72 14.79 -7.26
N LYS A 145 -22.88 14.41 -6.30
CA LYS A 145 -22.18 13.12 -6.28
C LYS A 145 -23.14 11.99 -5.89
N SER A 146 -22.77 10.74 -6.19
CA SER A 146 -23.53 9.57 -5.73
C SER A 146 -23.68 9.57 -4.21
N ARG A 147 -24.92 9.39 -3.75
CA ARG A 147 -25.28 9.34 -2.32
C ARG A 147 -24.73 8.09 -1.65
N ILE A 148 -24.75 6.94 -2.32
CA ILE A 148 -24.25 5.69 -1.76
C ILE A 148 -22.99 5.29 -2.53
N LEU A 149 -21.91 5.05 -1.79
CA LEU A 149 -20.65 4.56 -2.32
C LEU A 149 -20.25 3.33 -1.51
N LEU A 150 -20.38 2.16 -2.13
CA LEU A 150 -19.86 0.92 -1.59
C LEU A 150 -18.44 0.70 -2.13
N LYS A 151 -17.49 0.48 -1.22
CA LYS A 151 -16.11 0.10 -1.54
C LYS A 151 -15.80 -1.20 -0.81
N THR A 152 -15.33 -2.20 -1.53
CA THR A 152 -14.75 -3.41 -0.95
C THR A 152 -13.31 -3.51 -1.40
N GLY A 153 -12.46 -4.16 -0.61
CA GLY A 153 -11.08 -4.39 -1.01
C GLY A 153 -10.30 -5.24 -0.02
N THR A 154 -9.08 -5.58 -0.41
CA THR A 154 -8.11 -6.27 0.43
C THR A 154 -6.88 -5.39 0.60
N ASP A 155 -6.30 -5.41 1.78
CA ASP A 155 -5.10 -4.70 2.19
C ASP A 155 -4.03 -5.74 2.57
N LEU A 156 -2.81 -5.53 2.14
CA LEU A 156 -1.65 -6.36 2.46
C LEU A 156 -0.57 -5.39 2.94
N GLY A 157 -0.09 -5.52 4.17
CA GLY A 157 0.89 -4.60 4.74
C GLY A 157 1.44 -5.08 6.08
N ASN A 158 2.75 -4.89 6.32
CA ASN A 158 3.42 -5.21 7.59
C ASN A 158 3.20 -6.66 8.07
N ALA A 159 3.21 -7.61 7.14
CA ALA A 159 2.88 -9.03 7.36
C ALA A 159 1.43 -9.31 7.81
N GLU A 160 0.52 -8.33 7.65
CA GLU A 160 -0.91 -8.48 7.81
C GLU A 160 -1.59 -8.52 6.43
N GLY A 161 -2.59 -9.38 6.29
CA GLY A 161 -3.55 -9.33 5.20
C GLY A 161 -4.93 -9.11 5.77
N SER A 162 -5.65 -8.10 5.29
CA SER A 162 -7.03 -7.83 5.68
C SER A 162 -7.93 -7.62 4.46
N ALA A 163 -9.20 -7.93 4.60
CA ALA A 163 -10.28 -7.60 3.69
C ALA A 163 -11.18 -6.59 4.40
N TYR A 164 -11.69 -5.61 3.67
CA TYR A 164 -12.63 -4.64 4.22
C TYR A 164 -13.79 -4.39 3.26
N GLY A 165 -14.93 -4.03 3.85
CA GLY A 165 -16.09 -3.44 3.18
C GLY A 165 -16.39 -2.09 3.81
N ASN A 166 -16.66 -1.10 2.99
CA ASN A 166 -16.97 0.26 3.39
C ASN A 166 -18.20 0.76 2.65
N LEU A 167 -19.22 1.18 3.38
CA LEU A 167 -20.41 1.80 2.84
C LEU A 167 -20.44 3.25 3.31
N LEU A 168 -20.30 4.16 2.37
CA LEU A 168 -20.40 5.59 2.60
C LEU A 168 -21.73 6.10 2.05
N TRP A 169 -22.59 6.57 2.94
CA TRP A 169 -23.83 7.24 2.60
C TRP A 169 -23.69 8.74 2.82
N ARG A 170 -23.55 9.48 1.72
CA ARG A 170 -23.47 10.94 1.66
C ARG A 170 -24.84 11.59 1.62
N ASN A 171 -24.90 12.77 2.24
CA ASN A 171 -26.03 13.69 2.22
C ASN A 171 -27.34 13.02 2.61
N ILE A 172 -27.40 12.50 3.85
CA ILE A 172 -28.55 11.73 4.35
C ILE A 172 -29.76 12.64 4.54
N PHE A 173 -29.57 13.78 5.21
CA PHE A 173 -30.63 14.73 5.55
C PHE A 173 -30.55 16.03 4.73
N GLY A 174 -29.73 16.04 3.68
CA GLY A 174 -29.57 17.19 2.80
C GLY A 174 -28.66 18.31 3.34
N GLY A 175 -28.01 18.13 4.48
CA GLY A 175 -27.07 19.09 5.09
C GLY A 175 -25.61 18.66 5.01
N ALA A 176 -25.24 17.87 3.99
CA ALA A 176 -23.92 17.26 3.83
C ALA A 176 -23.49 16.32 4.97
N GLU A 177 -24.48 15.68 5.63
CA GLU A 177 -24.20 14.64 6.62
C GLU A 177 -23.75 13.34 5.94
N THR A 178 -22.76 12.65 6.52
CA THR A 178 -22.21 11.40 5.99
C THR A 178 -22.25 10.30 7.04
N LEU A 179 -22.85 9.16 6.70
CA LEU A 179 -22.74 7.92 7.49
C LEU A 179 -21.74 7.00 6.81
N ASN A 180 -20.71 6.63 7.55
CA ASN A 180 -19.66 5.76 7.12
C ASN A 180 -19.70 4.46 7.93
N LEU A 181 -20.07 3.36 7.28
CA LEU A 181 -20.00 2.01 7.85
C LEU A 181 -18.77 1.32 7.30
N ASN A 182 -17.97 0.74 8.17
CA ASN A 182 -16.83 -0.07 7.75
C ASN A 182 -16.77 -1.36 8.54
N ALA A 183 -16.48 -2.43 7.82
CA ALA A 183 -16.23 -3.76 8.33
C ALA A 183 -14.88 -4.22 7.79
N SER A 184 -14.06 -4.83 8.63
CA SER A 184 -12.76 -5.38 8.23
C SER A 184 -12.46 -6.68 8.97
N LEU A 185 -11.75 -7.55 8.27
CA LEU A 185 -11.40 -8.90 8.68
C LEU A 185 -9.98 -9.18 8.17
N GLY A 186 -9.05 -9.54 9.02
CA GLY A 186 -7.67 -9.82 8.64
C GLY A 186 -7.00 -10.87 9.51
N THR A 187 -5.74 -11.14 9.20
CA THR A 187 -4.94 -12.15 9.91
C THR A 187 -4.67 -11.76 11.36
N ARG A 188 -4.46 -10.46 11.64
CA ARG A 188 -4.27 -9.93 12.99
C ARG A 188 -5.56 -9.32 13.56
N THR A 189 -6.31 -8.62 12.73
CA THR A 189 -7.61 -8.05 13.05
C THR A 189 -8.74 -9.06 12.78
N ARG A 190 -9.07 -9.94 13.74
CA ARG A 190 -10.10 -10.99 13.56
C ARG A 190 -11.46 -10.45 13.14
N SER A 191 -11.86 -9.30 13.67
CA SER A 191 -13.03 -8.58 13.19
C SER A 191 -12.96 -7.15 13.67
N ALA A 192 -13.33 -6.19 12.83
CA ALA A 192 -13.50 -4.81 13.23
C ALA A 192 -14.66 -4.18 12.47
N TYR A 193 -15.67 -3.74 13.21
CA TYR A 193 -16.86 -3.07 12.73
C TYR A 193 -16.90 -1.66 13.29
N GLN A 194 -17.11 -0.68 12.45
CA GLN A 194 -17.24 0.72 12.84
C GLN A 194 -18.38 1.38 12.08
N ALA A 195 -19.04 2.31 12.77
CA ALA A 195 -20.06 3.17 12.22
C ALA A 195 -19.77 4.59 12.69
N ALA A 196 -19.62 5.53 11.75
CA ALA A 196 -19.34 6.93 12.05
C ALA A 196 -20.34 7.82 11.31
N PHE A 197 -21.08 8.63 12.05
CA PHE A 197 -21.94 9.67 11.51
C PHE A 197 -21.25 11.02 11.67
N GLU A 198 -21.11 11.76 10.58
CA GLU A 198 -20.48 13.07 10.53
C GLU A 198 -21.44 14.11 9.99
N THR A 199 -21.47 15.28 10.61
CA THR A 199 -22.30 16.41 10.23
C THR A 199 -21.52 17.73 10.33
N PRO A 200 -21.59 18.61 9.32
CA PRO A 200 -21.01 19.94 9.43
C PRO A 200 -21.87 20.85 10.32
N ILE A 201 -21.24 21.50 11.29
CA ILE A 201 -21.92 22.45 12.17
C ILE A 201 -21.91 23.83 11.49
N LEU A 202 -23.01 24.56 11.61
CA LEU A 202 -23.19 25.91 11.04
C LEU A 202 -23.03 25.99 9.52
N SER A 203 -23.13 24.87 8.79
CA SER A 203 -22.87 24.81 7.34
C SER A 203 -21.49 25.39 7.01
N ASP A 204 -20.48 24.98 7.78
CA ASP A 204 -19.08 25.24 7.51
C ASP A 204 -18.36 23.90 7.20
N PRO A 205 -17.72 23.75 6.03
CA PRO A 205 -16.99 22.52 5.70
C PRO A 205 -15.79 22.27 6.61
N ASN A 206 -15.29 23.32 7.28
CA ASN A 206 -14.14 23.26 8.17
C ASN A 206 -14.52 22.95 9.62
N PHE A 207 -15.80 23.03 9.99
CA PHE A 207 -16.26 22.77 11.37
C PHE A 207 -17.27 21.62 11.40
N ARG A 208 -16.83 20.46 11.90
CA ARG A 208 -17.57 19.21 11.79
C ARG A 208 -17.65 18.46 13.11
N LEU A 209 -18.81 17.85 13.35
CA LEU A 209 -19.05 16.93 14.46
C LEU A 209 -19.15 15.52 13.90
N GLU A 210 -18.44 14.59 14.51
CA GLU A 210 -18.51 13.17 14.20
C GLU A 210 -18.87 12.41 15.48
N VAL A 211 -19.82 11.49 15.38
CA VAL A 211 -20.16 10.55 16.44
C VAL A 211 -20.05 9.15 15.87
N GLY A 212 -19.30 8.28 16.54
CA GLY A 212 -19.06 6.94 16.04
C GLY A 212 -19.01 5.87 17.12
N ALA A 213 -19.15 4.64 16.68
CA ALA A 213 -19.03 3.45 17.48
C ALA A 213 -18.14 2.42 16.78
N VAL A 214 -17.40 1.64 17.57
CA VAL A 214 -16.52 0.56 17.10
C VAL A 214 -16.68 -0.66 17.98
N ALA A 215 -16.64 -1.82 17.33
CA ALA A 215 -16.45 -3.12 17.96
C ALA A 215 -15.35 -3.85 17.18
N SER A 216 -14.24 -4.15 17.84
CA SER A 216 -13.11 -4.84 17.21
C SER A 216 -12.49 -5.89 18.12
N SER A 217 -11.94 -6.93 17.52
CA SER A 217 -11.13 -7.97 18.15
C SER A 217 -9.82 -8.07 17.37
N THR A 218 -8.71 -7.86 18.06
CA THR A 218 -7.38 -7.81 17.46
C THR A 218 -6.40 -8.65 18.25
N GLN A 219 -5.68 -9.53 17.58
CA GLN A 219 -4.61 -10.30 18.19
C GLN A 219 -3.35 -9.43 18.28
N LYS A 220 -2.61 -9.52 19.38
CA LYS A 220 -1.34 -8.83 19.62
C LYS A 220 -0.22 -9.88 19.78
N PRO A 221 0.33 -10.43 18.66
CA PRO A 221 1.29 -11.53 18.73
C PRO A 221 2.56 -11.20 19.50
N TRP A 222 2.99 -9.93 19.49
CA TRP A 222 4.18 -9.48 20.22
C TRP A 222 4.01 -9.49 21.75
N ALA A 223 2.78 -9.59 22.27
CA ALA A 223 2.49 -9.61 23.70
C ALA A 223 1.51 -10.75 24.07
N GLY A 224 1.45 -11.81 23.25
CA GLY A 224 0.78 -13.06 23.57
C GLY A 224 -0.70 -12.98 23.96
N HIS A 225 -1.46 -11.97 23.52
CA HIS A 225 -2.87 -11.81 23.91
C HIS A 225 -3.77 -11.32 22.76
N GLU A 226 -5.08 -11.40 22.98
CA GLU A 226 -6.12 -10.80 22.16
C GLU A 226 -6.77 -9.62 22.90
N GLU A 227 -6.97 -8.51 22.19
CA GLU A 227 -7.63 -7.32 22.70
C GLU A 227 -8.98 -7.13 22.00
N ILE A 228 -10.05 -7.12 22.79
CA ILE A 228 -11.41 -6.80 22.34
C ILE A 228 -11.73 -5.38 22.78
N LEU A 229 -12.12 -4.53 21.84
CA LEU A 229 -12.49 -3.14 22.06
C LEU A 229 -13.93 -2.92 21.61
N LYS A 230 -14.77 -2.38 22.50
CA LYS A 230 -16.15 -1.99 22.20
C LYS A 230 -16.40 -0.60 22.78
N GLY A 231 -17.00 0.29 22.01
CA GLY A 231 -17.40 1.59 22.53
C GLY A 231 -17.59 2.61 21.42
N GLY A 232 -17.43 3.88 21.76
CA GLY A 232 -17.67 4.96 20.83
C GLY A 232 -16.94 6.25 21.18
N TRP A 233 -17.07 7.21 20.28
CA TRP A 233 -16.45 8.51 20.39
C TRP A 233 -17.38 9.61 19.89
N ALA A 234 -17.15 10.81 20.42
CA ALA A 234 -17.66 12.06 19.88
C ALA A 234 -16.46 12.96 19.57
N ARG A 235 -16.35 13.40 18.32
CA ARG A 235 -15.20 14.14 17.79
C ARG A 235 -15.66 15.45 17.18
N LEU A 236 -15.09 16.55 17.63
CA LEU A 236 -15.26 17.88 17.08
C LEU A 236 -13.99 18.25 16.30
N ARG A 237 -14.12 18.52 15.00
CA ARG A 237 -13.02 18.96 14.14
C ARG A 237 -13.22 20.40 13.70
N TRP A 238 -12.19 21.22 13.82
CA TRP A 238 -12.18 22.56 13.25
C TRP A 238 -10.85 22.89 12.58
N GLN A 239 -10.89 23.66 11.50
CA GLN A 239 -9.69 24.18 10.85
C GLN A 239 -9.64 25.70 11.01
N THR A 240 -8.50 26.22 11.48
CA THR A 240 -8.25 27.66 11.58
C THR A 240 -7.92 28.25 10.21
N GLN A 241 -8.08 29.56 10.05
CA GLN A 241 -7.73 30.27 8.81
C GLN A 241 -6.25 30.11 8.41
N SER A 242 -5.37 29.86 9.40
CA SER A 242 -3.94 29.58 9.16
C SER A 242 -3.65 28.18 8.60
N GLY A 243 -4.67 27.34 8.39
CA GLY A 243 -4.53 25.97 7.90
C GLY A 243 -4.24 24.92 8.98
N GLN A 244 -4.20 25.31 10.27
CA GLN A 244 -4.03 24.37 11.37
C GLN A 244 -5.35 23.64 11.64
N ARG A 245 -5.28 22.32 11.79
CA ARG A 245 -6.41 21.46 12.09
C ARG A 245 -6.38 21.07 13.57
N HIS A 246 -7.53 21.15 14.20
CA HIS A 246 -7.71 20.73 15.58
C HIS A 246 -8.83 19.71 15.65
N GLU A 247 -8.62 18.67 16.46
CA GLU A 247 -9.60 17.63 16.72
C GLU A 247 -9.71 17.43 18.22
N LEU A 248 -10.91 17.61 18.77
CA LEU A 248 -11.22 17.33 20.16
C LEU A 248 -12.12 16.09 20.18
N THR A 249 -11.63 14.99 20.75
CA THR A 249 -12.36 13.71 20.79
C THR A 249 -12.59 13.27 22.23
N TYR A 250 -13.86 13.04 22.58
CA TYR A 250 -14.24 12.28 23.76
C TYR A 250 -14.37 10.80 23.37
N ASN A 251 -13.73 9.93 24.13
CA ASN A 251 -13.73 8.48 23.92
C ASN A 251 -14.35 7.78 25.13
N GLY A 252 -15.21 6.79 24.87
CA GLY A 252 -15.75 5.88 25.88
C GLY A 252 -15.62 4.44 25.39
N PHE A 253 -14.64 3.71 25.90
CA PHE A 253 -14.31 2.36 25.46
C PHE A 253 -14.28 1.35 26.60
N TRP A 254 -14.92 0.20 26.38
CA TRP A 254 -14.66 -1.03 27.09
C TRP A 254 -13.60 -1.81 26.33
N ARG A 255 -12.50 -2.11 27.00
CA ARG A 255 -11.38 -2.90 26.50
C ARG A 255 -11.26 -4.17 27.33
N GLN A 256 -11.06 -5.29 26.68
CA GLN A 256 -10.90 -6.58 27.33
C GLN A 256 -9.65 -7.27 26.79
N VAL A 257 -8.75 -7.65 27.69
CA VAL A 257 -7.56 -8.45 27.40
C VAL A 257 -7.90 -9.91 27.64
N THR A 258 -7.92 -10.72 26.58
CA THR A 258 -8.31 -12.13 26.57
C THR A 258 -7.35 -12.96 25.71
N GLY A 259 -7.65 -14.25 25.50
CA GLY A 259 -6.90 -15.05 24.53
C GLY A 259 -5.41 -15.16 24.84
N LEU A 260 -5.07 -15.30 26.12
CA LEU A 260 -3.69 -15.37 26.59
C LEU A 260 -3.00 -16.64 26.07
N SER A 261 -1.81 -16.47 25.52
CA SER A 261 -0.93 -17.59 25.14
C SER A 261 -0.46 -18.36 26.38
N PRO A 262 -0.20 -19.68 26.29
CA PRO A 262 0.29 -20.48 27.42
C PRO A 262 1.61 -19.97 28.03
N ASP A 263 2.42 -19.32 27.21
CA ASP A 263 3.72 -18.70 27.54
C ASP A 263 3.62 -17.19 27.82
N ALA A 264 2.40 -16.62 27.87
CA ALA A 264 2.20 -15.20 28.16
C ALA A 264 2.83 -14.83 29.50
N SER A 265 3.52 -13.69 29.52
CA SER A 265 4.24 -13.14 30.65
C SER A 265 3.35 -12.79 31.84
N LEU A 266 3.94 -12.67 33.03
CA LEU A 266 3.20 -12.33 34.25
C LEU A 266 2.58 -10.93 34.16
N VAL A 267 3.22 -10.01 33.43
CA VAL A 267 2.66 -8.67 33.20
C VAL A 267 1.38 -8.72 32.37
N VAL A 268 1.36 -9.50 31.27
CA VAL A 268 0.17 -9.65 30.43
C VAL A 268 -0.95 -10.36 31.20
N ARG A 269 -0.62 -11.41 31.97
CA ARG A 269 -1.59 -12.10 32.84
C ARG A 269 -2.15 -11.19 33.92
N GLY A 270 -1.35 -10.28 34.47
CA GLY A 270 -1.76 -9.32 35.49
C GLY A 270 -2.70 -8.23 34.97
N ASP A 271 -2.56 -7.85 33.69
CA ASP A 271 -3.43 -6.86 33.04
C ASP A 271 -4.65 -7.50 32.33
N ALA A 272 -4.82 -8.82 32.44
CA ALA A 272 -5.92 -9.56 31.82
C ALA A 272 -7.28 -9.18 32.42
N GLY A 273 -8.33 -9.25 31.59
CA GLY A 273 -9.70 -8.91 31.98
C GLY A 273 -10.19 -7.57 31.43
N ASP A 274 -11.18 -7.00 32.08
CA ASP A 274 -11.92 -5.83 31.61
C ASP A 274 -11.30 -4.50 32.09
N SER A 275 -11.43 -3.47 31.26
CA SER A 275 -11.17 -2.09 31.63
C SER A 275 -12.08 -1.12 30.88
N VAL A 276 -12.61 -0.13 31.59
CA VAL A 276 -13.35 0.99 31.01
C VAL A 276 -12.45 2.22 30.94
N LYS A 277 -12.33 2.80 29.75
CA LYS A 277 -11.61 4.05 29.49
C LYS A 277 -12.59 5.14 29.05
N SER A 278 -12.70 6.17 29.87
CA SER A 278 -13.25 7.47 29.49
C SER A 278 -12.09 8.46 29.35
N SER A 279 -11.95 9.07 28.18
CA SER A 279 -10.85 10.02 27.92
C SER A 279 -11.26 11.16 27.02
N ILE A 280 -10.59 12.30 27.19
CA ILE A 280 -10.65 13.43 26.26
C ILE A 280 -9.29 13.54 25.61
N SER A 281 -9.28 13.63 24.29
CA SER A 281 -8.07 13.81 23.49
C SER A 281 -8.16 15.05 22.63
N HIS A 282 -7.07 15.79 22.54
CA HIS A 282 -6.90 16.94 21.67
C HIS A 282 -5.74 16.67 20.72
N THR A 283 -6.03 16.70 19.42
CA THR A 283 -5.04 16.59 18.36
C THR A 283 -4.90 17.93 17.65
N TRP A 284 -3.68 18.41 17.51
CA TRP A 284 -3.32 19.56 16.69
C TRP A 284 -2.44 19.10 15.55
N VAL A 285 -2.75 19.53 14.32
CA VAL A 285 -1.98 19.19 13.12
C VAL A 285 -1.72 20.44 12.29
N ARG A 286 -0.46 20.62 11.91
CA ARG A 286 -0.03 21.59 10.92
C ARG A 286 0.78 20.87 9.85
N ASP A 287 0.26 20.87 8.62
CA ASP A 287 0.94 20.28 7.47
C ASP A 287 1.23 21.36 6.44
N SER A 288 2.51 21.50 6.09
CA SER A 288 3.03 22.44 5.09
C SER A 288 3.91 21.72 4.06
N ARG A 289 3.85 20.38 4.03
CA ARG A 289 4.60 19.57 3.06
C ARG A 289 4.01 19.74 1.67
N ASP A 290 4.87 19.65 0.67
CA ASP A 290 4.48 19.65 -0.75
C ASP A 290 3.72 18.38 -1.14
N HIS A 291 4.25 17.22 -0.75
CA HIS A 291 3.64 15.93 -0.98
C HIS A 291 3.54 15.12 0.34
N PRO A 292 2.34 14.66 0.73
CA PRO A 292 2.13 14.00 2.01
C PRO A 292 2.83 12.65 2.17
N LEU A 293 2.95 11.87 1.08
CA LEU A 293 3.50 10.50 1.11
C LEU A 293 5.01 10.44 0.85
N LEU A 294 5.53 11.39 0.08
CA LEU A 294 6.93 11.48 -0.31
C LEU A 294 7.34 12.97 -0.31
N PRO A 295 7.47 13.58 0.88
CA PRO A 295 7.72 15.01 0.97
C PRO A 295 9.11 15.33 0.42
N SER A 296 9.18 16.31 -0.48
CA SER A 296 10.44 16.85 -0.97
C SER A 296 10.77 18.20 -0.33
N SER A 297 9.75 18.92 0.15
CA SER A 297 9.89 20.18 0.87
C SER A 297 8.78 20.39 1.91
N GLY A 298 9.06 21.22 2.91
CA GLY A 298 8.07 21.65 3.90
C GLY A 298 8.14 20.89 5.22
N THR A 299 7.19 21.19 6.11
CA THR A 299 7.19 20.67 7.49
C THR A 299 5.84 20.12 7.90
N TYR A 300 5.86 19.16 8.81
CA TYR A 300 4.68 18.58 9.42
C TYR A 300 4.90 18.51 10.93
N ALA A 301 3.88 18.93 11.68
CA ALA A 301 3.85 18.83 13.12
C ALA A 301 2.48 18.33 13.56
N LYS A 302 2.48 17.33 14.43
CA LYS A 302 1.29 16.77 15.06
C LYS A 302 1.55 16.62 16.55
N THR A 303 0.59 17.07 17.34
CA THR A 303 0.60 16.90 18.79
C THR A 303 -0.71 16.26 19.20
N LEU A 304 -0.65 15.18 19.97
CA LEU A 304 -1.79 14.50 20.56
C LEU A 304 -1.65 14.56 22.07
N ASN A 305 -2.68 15.06 22.75
CA ASN A 305 -2.78 15.02 24.21
C ASN A 305 -4.05 14.28 24.58
N GLU A 306 -3.97 13.21 25.36
CA GLU A 306 -5.10 12.42 25.86
C GLU A 306 -5.07 12.42 27.38
N VAL A 307 -6.21 12.68 28.01
CA VAL A 307 -6.38 12.67 29.46
C VAL A 307 -7.51 11.70 29.80
N ALA A 308 -7.24 10.79 30.72
CA ALA A 308 -8.20 9.80 31.22
C ALA A 308 -8.25 9.83 32.76
N GLY A 309 -9.41 9.50 33.34
CA GLY A 309 -9.54 9.27 34.78
C GLY A 309 -9.54 10.52 35.68
N ILE A 310 -9.63 11.74 35.12
CA ILE A 310 -9.66 13.00 35.88
C ILE A 310 -11.08 13.57 35.97
N GLY A 311 -11.50 13.96 37.17
CA GLY A 311 -12.74 14.72 37.39
C GLY A 311 -14.00 13.94 36.96
N PRO A 312 -14.79 14.44 35.99
CA PRO A 312 -15.98 13.73 35.51
C PRO A 312 -15.66 12.48 34.68
N LEU A 313 -14.41 12.33 34.22
CA LEU A 313 -13.96 11.18 33.41
C LEU A 313 -13.71 9.99 34.34
N LYS A 314 -14.75 9.20 34.60
CA LYS A 314 -14.66 7.97 35.39
C LYS A 314 -14.26 6.77 34.53
N GLY A 315 -13.54 5.82 35.13
CA GLY A 315 -13.09 4.59 34.48
C GLY A 315 -12.02 3.89 35.32
N ASP A 316 -11.38 2.88 34.74
CA ASP A 316 -10.39 2.03 35.43
C ASP A 316 -8.94 2.47 35.19
N VAL A 317 -8.76 3.54 34.39
CA VAL A 317 -7.45 4.10 34.04
C VAL A 317 -7.43 5.59 34.27
N ALA A 318 -6.30 6.07 34.80
CA ALA A 318 -6.04 7.49 35.02
C ALA A 318 -4.62 7.83 34.55
N PHE A 319 -4.53 8.65 33.51
CA PHE A 319 -3.25 9.08 32.94
C PHE A 319 -3.39 10.34 32.11
N TRP A 320 -2.28 11.03 31.91
CA TRP A 320 -2.08 12.01 30.84
C TRP A 320 -1.08 11.44 29.83
N LYS A 321 -1.49 11.31 28.58
CA LYS A 321 -0.66 10.82 27.47
C LYS A 321 -0.44 11.98 26.51
N SER A 322 0.82 12.27 26.19
CA SER A 322 1.22 13.30 25.24
C SER A 322 2.14 12.69 24.20
N GLU A 323 1.88 12.96 22.92
CA GLU A 323 2.67 12.47 21.81
C GLU A 323 2.91 13.60 20.82
N VAL A 324 4.16 13.75 20.40
CA VAL A 324 4.61 14.78 19.47
C VAL A 324 5.31 14.10 18.30
N GLU A 325 4.86 14.43 17.09
CA GLU A 325 5.44 13.97 15.84
C GLU A 325 5.80 15.19 14.99
N THR A 326 7.04 15.23 14.52
CA THR A 326 7.53 16.29 13.65
C THR A 326 8.28 15.69 12.47
N GLN A 327 8.10 16.26 11.29
CA GLN A 327 8.81 15.89 10.08
C GLN A 327 9.20 17.14 9.30
N GLY A 328 10.40 17.14 8.74
CA GLY A 328 10.88 18.17 7.84
C GLY A 328 11.46 17.55 6.57
N ALA A 329 11.21 18.18 5.44
CA ALA A 329 11.79 17.83 4.16
C ALA A 329 12.48 19.06 3.56
N ILE A 330 13.70 18.88 3.09
CA ILE A 330 14.50 19.89 2.42
C ILE A 330 15.09 19.32 1.12
N PRO A 331 14.91 19.98 -0.03
CA PRO A 331 15.52 19.55 -1.28
C PRO A 331 17.03 19.83 -1.26
N ILE A 332 17.83 18.87 -1.72
CA ILE A 332 19.29 19.03 -1.81
C ILE A 332 19.67 19.42 -3.25
N PRO A 333 20.27 20.60 -3.48
CA PRO A 333 20.81 20.95 -4.78
C PRO A 333 22.05 20.09 -5.07
N VAL A 334 22.06 19.44 -6.24
CA VAL A 334 23.23 18.66 -6.69
C VAL A 334 24.07 19.57 -7.58
N PRO A 335 25.38 19.71 -7.33
CA PRO A 335 26.25 20.47 -8.23
C PRO A 335 26.15 19.90 -9.65
N PHE A 336 26.23 20.75 -10.67
CA PHE A 336 26.12 20.41 -12.11
C PHE A 336 24.71 20.19 -12.68
N ILE A 337 23.64 20.16 -11.87
CA ILE A 337 22.25 20.09 -12.36
C ILE A 337 21.56 21.44 -12.16
N LYS A 338 21.17 22.13 -13.25
CA LYS A 338 20.36 23.35 -13.16
C LYS A 338 18.90 22.99 -12.84
N GLY A 339 18.39 23.45 -11.70
CA GLY A 339 17.01 23.24 -11.27
C GLY A 339 16.86 22.14 -10.20
N PRO A 340 15.61 21.72 -9.87
CA PRO A 340 15.37 20.73 -8.82
C PRO A 340 15.92 19.37 -9.24
N SER A 341 16.94 18.90 -8.52
CA SER A 341 17.62 17.61 -8.73
C SER A 341 16.72 16.40 -8.46
N GLY A 342 15.61 16.59 -7.73
CA GLY A 342 14.76 15.52 -7.21
C GLY A 342 15.35 14.80 -5.99
N VAL A 343 16.52 15.23 -5.51
CA VAL A 343 17.11 14.72 -4.26
C VAL A 343 16.51 15.48 -3.08
N SER A 344 16.01 14.77 -2.08
CA SER A 344 15.51 15.39 -0.85
C SER A 344 16.04 14.70 0.39
N PHE A 345 16.35 15.50 1.40
CA PHE A 345 16.64 15.00 2.74
C PHE A 345 15.41 15.21 3.60
N THR A 346 14.98 14.16 4.26
CA THR A 346 13.85 14.19 5.18
C THR A 346 14.29 13.73 6.55
N THR A 347 13.84 14.43 7.57
CA THR A 347 14.07 14.08 8.96
C THR A 347 12.74 14.00 9.68
N GLY A 348 12.63 13.10 10.65
CA GLY A 348 11.45 12.95 11.47
C GLY A 348 11.82 12.65 12.90
N LEU A 349 11.15 13.28 13.85
CA LEU A 349 11.31 13.07 15.29
C LEU A 349 9.95 12.78 15.91
N ARG A 350 9.93 11.83 16.83
CA ARG A 350 8.79 11.48 17.66
C ARG A 350 9.19 11.38 19.12
N ALA A 351 8.31 11.82 19.98
CA ALA A 351 8.42 11.57 21.40
C ALA A 351 7.03 11.35 21.98
N GLY A 352 6.93 10.48 22.98
CA GLY A 352 5.69 10.25 23.70
C GLY A 352 5.93 10.03 25.17
N LEU A 353 5.04 10.56 25.99
CA LEU A 353 5.02 10.45 27.44
C LEU A 353 3.63 10.02 27.90
N LEU A 354 3.59 8.98 28.72
CA LEU A 354 2.43 8.53 29.46
C LEU A 354 2.73 8.77 30.94
N TYR A 355 2.02 9.73 31.51
CA TYR A 355 2.13 10.13 32.90
C TYR A 355 0.95 9.54 33.70
N PRO A 356 1.19 8.55 34.58
CA PRO A 356 0.16 7.98 35.45
C PRO A 356 -0.44 9.02 36.40
N LEU A 357 -1.76 9.00 36.56
CA LEU A 357 -2.48 9.90 37.46
C LEU A 357 -3.25 9.12 38.53
N SER A 358 -3.62 9.82 39.60
CA SER A 358 -4.50 9.30 40.63
C SER A 358 -5.96 9.32 40.17
N LEU A 359 -6.69 8.24 40.46
CA LEU A 359 -8.11 8.12 40.13
C LEU A 359 -8.97 8.70 41.27
N GLY A 360 -9.71 9.78 40.99
CA GLY A 360 -10.61 10.40 41.97
C GLY A 360 -9.90 10.92 43.22
N SER A 361 -10.40 10.55 44.40
CA SER A 361 -9.84 10.93 45.71
C SER A 361 -8.73 10.00 46.21
N ASN A 362 -8.38 8.94 45.47
CA ASN A 362 -7.35 8.00 45.89
C ASN A 362 -5.97 8.65 45.75
N ALA A 363 -5.12 8.53 46.78
CA ALA A 363 -3.78 9.08 46.76
C ALA A 363 -2.80 8.29 45.88
N THR A 364 -3.17 7.08 45.47
CA THR A 364 -2.31 6.18 44.68
C THR A 364 -2.54 6.39 43.17
N PRO A 365 -1.49 6.70 42.39
CA PRO A 365 -1.56 6.74 40.94
C PRO A 365 -1.84 5.34 40.40
N GLN A 366 -2.70 5.26 39.39
CA GLN A 366 -2.98 3.99 38.72
C GLN A 366 -1.84 3.67 37.74
N PRO A 367 -1.21 2.49 37.84
CA PRO A 367 -0.12 2.14 36.91
C PRO A 367 -0.64 2.06 35.47
N SER A 368 0.24 2.34 34.50
CA SER A 368 -0.10 2.16 33.09
C SER A 368 -0.42 0.70 32.81
N ARG A 369 -1.49 0.45 32.05
CA ARG A 369 -1.84 -0.89 31.55
C ARG A 369 -1.21 -1.12 30.17
N ILE A 370 -1.01 -2.39 29.81
CA ILE A 370 -0.45 -2.77 28.51
C ILE A 370 -1.17 -2.14 27.31
N ASN A 371 -2.48 -1.94 27.40
CA ASN A 371 -3.31 -1.34 26.34
C ASN A 371 -2.98 0.14 26.07
N ASP A 372 -2.44 0.87 27.06
CA ASP A 372 -2.20 2.32 26.95
C ASP A 372 -0.73 2.68 26.68
N ARG A 373 0.19 1.75 26.97
CA ARG A 373 1.64 1.91 26.78
C ARG A 373 2.00 2.11 25.31
N PHE A 374 3.13 2.78 25.09
CA PHE A 374 3.71 2.91 23.77
C PHE A 374 4.43 1.63 23.37
N LEU A 375 4.39 1.34 22.07
CA LEU A 375 5.13 0.27 21.42
C LEU A 375 6.01 0.92 20.35
N LEU A 376 7.22 0.41 20.16
CA LEU A 376 8.17 0.98 19.23
C LEU A 376 8.86 -0.13 18.43
N GLY A 377 8.96 0.06 17.12
CA GLY A 377 9.63 -0.89 16.22
C GLY A 377 8.69 -1.47 15.17
N GLY A 378 9.24 -1.75 13.99
CA GLY A 378 8.50 -2.23 12.83
C GLY A 378 8.99 -1.57 11.54
N PRO A 379 8.50 -2.02 10.37
CA PRO A 379 8.95 -1.54 9.06
C PRO A 379 8.54 -0.09 8.77
N THR A 380 7.44 0.40 9.35
CA THR A 380 6.99 1.79 9.26
C THR A 380 7.56 2.67 10.35
N ASP A 381 8.10 2.06 11.40
CA ASP A 381 8.42 2.75 12.64
C ASP A 381 9.93 2.99 12.75
N VAL A 382 10.59 2.10 13.48
CA VAL A 382 12.05 2.00 13.57
C VAL A 382 12.42 0.74 12.78
N ARG A 383 12.70 0.95 11.49
CA ARG A 383 13.20 -0.07 10.55
C ARG A 383 14.41 -0.80 11.11
N GLY A 384 14.60 -2.05 10.73
CA GLY A 384 15.65 -2.91 11.29
C GLY A 384 15.30 -3.58 12.62
N PHE A 385 14.08 -3.37 13.13
CA PHE A 385 13.55 -4.06 14.31
C PHE A 385 12.20 -4.70 13.98
N ARG A 386 11.84 -5.75 14.73
CA ARG A 386 10.52 -6.39 14.61
C ARG A 386 9.41 -5.44 15.07
N GLN A 387 8.17 -5.76 14.71
CA GLN A 387 7.00 -5.01 15.18
C GLN A 387 6.98 -5.00 16.73
N ALA A 388 6.92 -3.81 17.34
CA ALA A 388 7.05 -3.64 18.79
C ALA A 388 8.35 -4.22 19.41
N GLY A 389 9.42 -4.33 18.61
CA GLY A 389 10.67 -4.98 19.04
C GLY A 389 11.58 -4.15 19.94
N LEU A 390 11.37 -2.84 20.08
CA LEU A 390 12.14 -1.98 20.99
C LEU A 390 11.43 -1.80 22.32
N GLY A 391 12.21 -1.70 23.40
CA GLY A 391 11.73 -1.36 24.74
C GLY A 391 11.66 -2.51 25.74
N PRO A 392 10.98 -2.31 26.88
CA PRO A 392 10.93 -3.28 27.96
C PRO A 392 10.19 -4.56 27.55
N ARG A 393 10.73 -5.71 27.98
CA ARG A 393 10.16 -7.02 27.74
C ARG A 393 10.14 -7.86 29.01
N ASP A 394 9.20 -8.80 29.04
CA ASP A 394 9.09 -9.82 30.06
C ASP A 394 9.01 -11.19 29.36
N GLY A 395 10.08 -11.98 29.43
CA GLY A 395 10.22 -13.19 28.61
C GLY A 395 10.23 -12.86 27.11
N SER A 396 9.34 -13.53 26.36
CA SER A 396 9.10 -13.31 24.93
C SER A 396 8.16 -12.14 24.63
N ASP A 397 7.45 -11.58 25.63
CA ASP A 397 6.45 -10.55 25.40
C ASP A 397 7.04 -9.13 25.40
N ALA A 398 6.67 -8.35 24.40
CA ALA A 398 6.89 -6.91 24.31
C ALA A 398 5.82 -6.16 25.13
N VAL A 399 6.19 -5.81 26.36
CA VAL A 399 5.30 -5.19 27.36
C VAL A 399 5.02 -3.70 27.08
N GLY A 400 5.89 -3.05 26.30
CA GLY A 400 5.81 -1.63 25.99
C GLY A 400 6.33 -0.73 27.12
N GLY A 401 6.31 0.58 26.87
CA GLY A 401 6.85 1.59 27.79
C GLY A 401 5.98 2.84 27.89
N ASP A 402 6.33 3.70 28.83
CA ASP A 402 5.59 4.92 29.16
C ASP A 402 6.24 6.16 28.54
N LEU A 403 7.56 6.13 28.31
CA LEU A 403 8.29 7.23 27.70
C LEU A 403 9.10 6.71 26.51
N TYR A 404 8.98 7.38 25.36
CA TYR A 404 9.73 7.01 24.17
C TYR A 404 10.24 8.23 23.40
N ALA A 405 11.34 8.02 22.69
CA ALA A 405 11.86 8.96 21.71
C ALA A 405 12.37 8.18 20.50
N ALA A 406 12.00 8.62 19.30
CA ALA A 406 12.45 8.03 18.05
C ALA A 406 12.77 9.11 17.02
N GLY A 407 13.77 8.85 16.18
CA GLY A 407 14.22 9.75 15.13
C GLY A 407 14.58 8.99 13.87
N SER A 408 14.39 9.61 12.72
CA SER A 408 14.84 9.08 11.44
C SER A 408 15.37 10.19 10.54
N ALA A 409 16.40 9.87 9.79
CA ALA A 409 16.95 10.70 8.72
C ALA A 409 16.96 9.86 7.45
N ASN A 410 16.35 10.36 6.38
CA ASN A 410 16.27 9.68 5.09
C ASN A 410 16.76 10.60 3.98
N LEU A 411 17.61 10.06 3.12
CA LEU A 411 18.00 10.66 1.87
C LEU A 411 17.26 9.97 0.73
N PHE A 412 16.43 10.71 0.00
CA PHE A 412 15.77 10.24 -1.21
C PHE A 412 16.52 10.71 -2.44
N VAL A 413 16.80 9.77 -3.34
CA VAL A 413 17.50 10.02 -4.60
C VAL A 413 16.65 9.46 -5.74
N PRO A 414 16.40 10.23 -6.83
CA PRO A 414 15.76 9.66 -8.02
C PRO A 414 16.60 8.51 -8.59
N LEU A 415 15.94 7.53 -9.21
CA LEU A 415 16.70 6.49 -9.90
C LEU A 415 17.49 7.10 -11.08
N PRO A 416 18.73 6.64 -11.30
CA PRO A 416 19.49 7.07 -12.46
C PRO A 416 18.71 6.73 -13.74
N ARG A 417 18.70 7.65 -14.72
CA ARG A 417 18.04 7.55 -16.05
C ARG A 417 16.51 7.67 -16.09
N VAL A 418 15.80 7.45 -14.99
CA VAL A 418 14.31 7.49 -14.97
C VAL A 418 13.77 8.93 -14.82
N GLY A 419 14.59 9.86 -14.32
CA GLY A 419 14.26 11.28 -14.20
C GLY A 419 13.68 11.67 -12.85
N LYS A 420 13.57 12.98 -12.59
CA LYS A 420 13.16 13.52 -11.28
C LYS A 420 11.67 13.38 -10.99
N ASP A 421 10.85 13.19 -12.01
CA ASP A 421 9.38 13.26 -11.93
C ASP A 421 8.75 11.89 -11.59
N THR A 422 9.55 10.82 -11.56
CA THR A 422 9.02 9.49 -11.25
C THR A 422 8.68 9.31 -9.78
N PRO A 423 7.61 8.57 -9.46
CA PRO A 423 7.22 8.24 -8.09
C PRO A 423 8.16 7.25 -7.40
N LEU A 424 9.20 6.77 -8.09
CA LEU A 424 10.16 5.80 -7.59
C LEU A 424 11.43 6.52 -7.10
N ARG A 425 11.85 6.26 -5.86
CA ARG A 425 13.06 6.82 -5.24
C ARG A 425 13.91 5.73 -4.62
N LEU A 426 15.22 5.86 -4.74
CA LEU A 426 16.17 5.21 -3.84
C LEU A 426 16.14 5.95 -2.50
N GLN A 427 16.19 5.19 -1.42
CA GLN A 427 16.22 5.72 -0.06
C GLN A 427 17.46 5.18 0.65
N ALA A 428 18.25 6.06 1.25
CA ALA A 428 19.18 5.69 2.31
C ALA A 428 18.65 6.24 3.63
N PHE A 429 18.70 5.47 4.70
CA PHE A 429 18.14 5.89 5.97
C PHE A 429 19.00 5.49 7.17
N VAL A 430 18.91 6.31 8.21
CA VAL A 430 19.37 6.01 9.56
C VAL A 430 18.22 6.32 10.50
N ASN A 431 17.92 5.42 11.40
CA ASN A 431 16.84 5.58 12.37
C ASN A 431 17.31 5.10 13.75
N ALA A 432 16.85 5.81 14.77
CA ALA A 432 17.19 5.52 16.15
C ALA A 432 15.93 5.60 17.01
N GLY A 433 15.84 4.75 18.02
CA GLY A 433 14.68 4.69 18.90
C GLY A 433 15.04 4.24 20.30
N ARG A 434 14.27 4.70 21.26
CA ARG A 434 14.32 4.24 22.64
C ARG A 434 12.94 4.30 23.26
N LEU A 435 12.59 3.24 23.98
CA LEU A 435 11.35 3.10 24.73
C LEU A 435 11.69 2.59 26.13
N LEU A 436 11.19 3.28 27.16
CA LEU A 436 11.42 2.94 28.57
C LEU A 436 10.10 2.95 29.34
N SER A 437 10.03 2.12 30.38
CA SER A 437 8.95 2.14 31.39
C SER A 437 9.33 3.08 32.53
N LEU A 438 8.36 3.76 33.16
CA LEU A 438 8.61 4.52 34.38
C LEU A 438 8.96 3.56 35.53
N ARG A 439 10.13 3.76 36.14
CA ARG A 439 10.59 2.96 37.28
C ARG A 439 11.10 3.85 38.41
N SER A 440 10.80 3.44 39.64
CA SER A 440 11.35 4.06 40.85
C SER A 440 12.76 3.51 41.14
N SER A 441 13.47 4.13 42.09
CA SER A 441 14.86 3.78 42.49
C SER A 441 15.06 2.29 42.85
N GLY A 442 14.01 1.62 43.33
CA GLY A 442 13.99 0.17 43.60
C GLY A 442 13.63 -0.73 42.41
N ASN A 443 13.58 -0.20 41.17
CA ASN A 443 13.14 -0.90 39.96
C ASN A 443 11.65 -1.38 40.01
N GLU A 444 10.89 -0.89 40.98
CA GLU A 444 9.45 -1.11 41.13
C GLU A 444 8.62 -0.01 40.43
N ARG A 445 7.33 -0.29 40.21
CA ARG A 445 6.37 0.70 39.70
C ARG A 445 6.11 1.77 40.78
N PRO A 446 6.05 3.06 40.41
CA PRO A 446 5.84 4.14 41.38
C PRO A 446 4.44 4.04 42.03
N LYS A 447 4.39 4.17 43.36
CA LYS A 447 3.16 4.01 44.17
C LYS A 447 2.63 5.35 44.70
N THR A 448 3.42 6.41 44.62
CA THR A 448 3.04 7.76 45.06
C THR A 448 3.27 8.79 43.97
N THR A 449 2.52 9.90 43.99
CA THR A 449 2.65 10.97 42.98
C THR A 449 4.05 11.60 42.94
N ASN A 450 4.75 11.66 44.08
CA ASN A 450 6.13 12.16 44.13
C ASN A 450 7.09 11.16 43.47
N GLU A 451 6.95 9.86 43.74
CA GLU A 451 7.72 8.83 43.04
C GLU A 451 7.49 8.82 41.53
N VAL A 452 6.27 9.13 41.05
CA VAL A 452 6.00 9.26 39.61
C VAL A 452 6.82 10.41 39.00
N LYS A 453 6.93 11.54 39.69
CA LYS A 453 7.75 12.68 39.23
C LYS A 453 9.23 12.33 39.20
N ASP A 454 9.73 11.70 40.25
CA ASP A 454 11.14 11.30 40.34
C ASP A 454 11.49 10.21 39.31
N ALA A 455 10.58 9.24 39.11
CA ALA A 455 10.67 8.23 38.06
C ALA A 455 10.67 8.88 36.67
N LEU A 456 9.85 9.91 36.45
CA LEU A 456 9.82 10.64 35.18
C LEU A 456 11.16 11.33 34.91
N VAL A 457 11.66 12.11 35.87
CA VAL A 457 12.92 12.86 35.71
C VAL A 457 14.08 11.91 35.47
N SER A 458 14.17 10.81 36.23
CA SER A 458 15.20 9.79 36.03
C SER A 458 15.07 9.10 34.66
N THR A 459 13.86 8.76 34.21
CA THR A 459 13.65 8.13 32.89
C THR A 459 13.98 9.09 31.76
N VAL A 460 13.66 10.38 31.87
CA VAL A 460 14.04 11.41 30.88
C VAL A 460 15.56 11.56 30.79
N ASN A 461 16.25 11.60 31.95
CA ASN A 461 17.70 11.62 32.00
C ASN A 461 18.30 10.34 31.40
N GLU A 462 17.67 9.19 31.65
CA GLU A 462 18.10 7.92 31.08
C GLU A 462 18.01 7.95 29.55
N ILE A 463 16.88 8.43 28.99
CA ILE A 463 16.70 8.60 27.54
C ILE A 463 17.77 9.50 26.95
N ALA A 464 18.06 10.64 27.58
CA ALA A 464 19.03 11.61 27.08
C ALA A 464 20.48 11.08 27.10
N ASN A 465 20.86 10.35 28.15
CA ASN A 465 22.26 9.95 28.37
C ASN A 465 22.63 8.61 27.71
N GLY A 466 21.67 7.70 27.50
CA GLY A 466 21.99 6.37 26.96
C GLY A 466 21.80 6.27 25.44
N LEU A 467 22.71 5.53 24.80
CA LEU A 467 22.72 5.32 23.33
C LEU A 467 21.44 4.67 22.81
N PRO A 468 20.65 5.32 21.92
CA PRO A 468 19.43 4.74 21.37
C PRO A 468 19.72 3.56 20.45
N SER A 469 18.76 2.65 20.34
CA SER A 469 18.83 1.51 19.44
C SER A 469 18.73 2.00 18.01
N THR A 470 19.76 1.75 17.22
CA THR A 470 20.00 2.42 15.95
C THR A 470 20.11 1.40 14.83
N ALA A 471 19.45 1.68 13.72
CA ALA A 471 19.56 0.93 12.48
C ALA A 471 19.87 1.87 11.31
N ALA A 472 20.51 1.31 10.30
CA ALA A 472 20.72 1.99 9.03
C ALA A 472 20.36 1.05 7.89
N GLY A 473 20.04 1.60 6.74
CA GLY A 473 19.66 0.80 5.60
C GLY A 473 19.56 1.58 4.30
N ILE A 474 19.36 0.81 3.24
CA ILE A 474 19.08 1.30 1.91
C ILE A 474 17.80 0.64 1.42
N GLY A 475 17.04 1.31 0.57
CA GLY A 475 15.76 0.81 0.12
C GLY A 475 15.26 1.48 -1.14
N LEU A 476 14.14 0.97 -1.61
CA LEU A 476 13.40 1.49 -2.74
C LEU A 476 12.02 1.92 -2.25
N VAL A 477 11.62 3.14 -2.59
CA VAL A 477 10.32 3.70 -2.26
C VAL A 477 9.54 3.96 -3.53
N TYR A 478 8.32 3.45 -3.58
CA TYR A 478 7.35 3.74 -4.62
C TYR A 478 6.16 4.50 -4.03
N ALA A 479 6.00 5.75 -4.48
CA ALA A 479 4.91 6.63 -4.07
C ALA A 479 3.71 6.46 -5.00
N HIS A 480 2.79 5.56 -4.65
CA HIS A 480 1.49 5.48 -5.30
C HIS A 480 0.57 6.60 -4.75
N PRO A 481 -0.39 7.15 -5.52
CA PRO A 481 -1.27 8.22 -5.03
C PRO A 481 -2.04 7.90 -3.73
N VAL A 482 -2.24 6.62 -3.44
CA VAL A 482 -3.00 6.12 -2.28
C VAL A 482 -2.10 5.53 -1.18
N ALA A 483 -0.90 5.05 -1.54
CA ALA A 483 -0.05 4.29 -0.63
C ALA A 483 1.44 4.48 -0.96
N ARG A 484 2.30 4.34 0.05
CA ARG A 484 3.75 4.31 -0.10
C ARG A 484 4.25 2.91 0.17
N PHE A 485 4.87 2.31 -0.84
CA PHE A 485 5.51 1.01 -0.73
C PHE A 485 7.00 1.20 -0.50
N GLU A 486 7.52 0.56 0.53
CA GLU A 486 8.94 0.59 0.90
C GLU A 486 9.53 -0.81 0.90
N LEU A 487 10.56 -1.00 0.11
CA LEU A 487 11.39 -2.19 0.12
C LEU A 487 12.74 -1.83 0.74
N ASN A 488 12.90 -2.08 2.03
CA ASN A 488 14.06 -1.64 2.79
C ASN A 488 14.96 -2.83 3.13
N PHE A 489 16.26 -2.72 2.84
CA PHE A 489 17.29 -3.55 3.42
C PHE A 489 17.84 -2.84 4.65
N SER A 490 17.63 -3.43 5.82
CA SER A 490 17.91 -2.81 7.11
C SER A 490 18.93 -3.61 7.92
N LEU A 491 19.85 -2.89 8.57
CA LEU A 491 20.85 -3.44 9.46
C LEU A 491 20.78 -2.72 10.82
N PRO A 492 20.32 -3.39 11.90
CA PRO A 492 20.48 -2.88 13.26
C PRO A 492 21.97 -2.81 13.61
N ILE A 493 22.45 -1.59 13.88
CA ILE A 493 23.85 -1.29 14.24
C ILE A 493 24.02 -1.45 15.75
N TYR A 494 23.09 -0.89 16.51
CA TYR A 494 23.10 -0.93 17.97
C TYR A 494 21.73 -1.40 18.47
N GLN A 495 21.73 -2.45 19.29
CA GLN A 495 20.54 -3.08 19.84
C GLN A 495 20.79 -3.39 21.31
N ARG A 496 19.82 -3.06 22.17
CA ARG A 496 19.96 -3.37 23.61
C ARG A 496 19.59 -4.82 23.89
N LYS A 497 20.11 -5.34 25.01
CA LYS A 497 19.74 -6.66 25.52
C LYS A 497 18.22 -6.73 25.74
N GLY A 498 17.58 -7.72 25.15
CA GLY A 498 16.13 -7.95 25.24
C GLY A 498 15.33 -7.42 24.05
N GLU A 499 15.82 -6.42 23.31
CA GLU A 499 15.15 -5.92 22.10
C GLU A 499 15.25 -6.94 20.96
N GLU A 500 14.36 -6.86 19.97
CA GLU A 500 14.38 -7.72 18.76
C GLU A 500 14.72 -6.95 17.49
N GLY A 501 15.99 -7.01 17.11
CA GLY A 501 16.46 -6.62 15.79
C GLY A 501 16.05 -7.60 14.70
N ARG A 502 15.75 -7.09 13.51
CA ARG A 502 15.53 -7.87 12.28
C ARG A 502 16.45 -7.36 11.19
N LYS A 503 17.45 -8.17 10.83
CA LYS A 503 18.37 -7.89 9.72
C LYS A 503 17.73 -8.25 8.38
N GLY A 504 18.18 -7.59 7.32
CA GLY A 504 17.83 -7.95 5.96
C GLY A 504 16.60 -7.20 5.44
N LEU A 505 15.84 -7.89 4.59
CA LEU A 505 14.81 -7.31 3.75
C LEU A 505 13.49 -7.14 4.53
N GLN A 506 12.96 -5.92 4.52
CA GLN A 506 11.72 -5.52 5.18
C GLN A 506 10.81 -4.84 4.15
N LEU A 507 9.59 -5.34 4.03
CA LEU A 507 8.53 -4.71 3.25
C LEU A 507 7.68 -3.85 4.20
N GLY A 508 7.64 -2.55 3.95
CA GLY A 508 6.79 -1.59 4.63
C GLY A 508 5.74 -1.06 3.68
N ILE A 509 4.48 -0.96 4.14
CA ILE A 509 3.40 -0.35 3.37
C ILE A 509 2.79 0.73 4.25
N GLY A 510 2.94 1.99 3.83
CA GLY A 510 2.37 3.16 4.48
C GLY A 510 1.09 3.58 3.77
N ILE A 511 -0.05 3.53 4.45
CA ILE A 511 -1.37 3.85 3.89
C ILE A 511 -1.86 5.17 4.45
N ASN A 512 -2.63 5.91 3.64
CA ASN A 512 -3.20 7.20 3.97
C ASN A 512 -4.73 7.09 4.11
N PHE A 513 -5.29 7.44 5.28
CA PHE A 513 -6.72 7.22 5.60
C PHE A 513 -7.61 8.48 5.69
N PHE A 514 -7.12 9.69 5.35
CA PHE A 514 -7.93 10.92 5.42
C PHE A 514 -8.17 11.57 4.04
N LEU A 515 -9.26 11.16 3.38
CA LEU A 515 -9.79 11.80 2.17
C LEU A 515 -10.90 12.80 2.52
N ASN A 516 -10.51 14.03 2.86
CA ASN A 516 -11.32 15.26 2.67
C ASN A 516 -10.33 16.44 2.60
N GLN A 517 -10.04 16.94 1.39
CA GLN A 517 -9.18 18.11 1.20
C GLN A 517 -9.91 19.19 0.41
N THR A 518 -10.16 20.32 1.08
CA THR A 518 -10.09 21.66 0.50
C THR A 518 -8.61 22.07 0.42
N ARG A 519 -8.21 22.69 -0.70
CA ARG A 519 -6.85 23.22 -0.95
C ARG A 519 -6.37 24.18 0.16
N PRO A 520 -5.06 24.31 0.42
CA PRO A 520 -4.53 25.43 1.18
C PRO A 520 -4.67 26.75 0.37
N PRO A 521 -5.02 27.89 0.99
CA PRO A 521 -4.91 29.19 0.34
C PRO A 521 -3.43 29.54 0.14
N HIS A 522 -3.08 29.98 -1.06
CA HIS A 522 -1.76 30.56 -1.34
C HIS A 522 -1.48 31.72 -0.36
N HIS A 523 -0.42 31.59 0.45
CA HIS A 523 0.12 32.71 1.23
C HIS A 523 0.91 33.62 0.26
N SER A 524 0.32 34.75 -0.12
CA SER A 524 1.07 35.85 -0.73
C SER A 524 1.74 36.66 0.38
N ARG A 525 3.08 36.71 0.40
CA ARG A 525 3.83 37.60 1.30
C ARG A 525 3.64 39.04 0.82
N ASN A 526 3.16 39.91 1.70
CA ASN A 526 3.07 41.35 1.48
C ASN A 526 4.46 41.94 1.21
N THR A 527 4.73 42.27 -0.05
CA THR A 527 5.65 43.34 -0.45
C THR A 527 4.91 44.23 -1.44
N HIS A 528 4.82 45.53 -1.14
CA HIS A 528 4.21 46.55 -1.98
C HIS A 528 4.71 46.46 -3.43
N THR A 529 3.85 46.10 -4.38
CA THR A 529 3.77 46.62 -5.77
C THR A 529 2.71 45.86 -6.58
N GLN A 530 1.78 46.61 -7.20
CA GLN A 530 0.89 46.30 -8.34
C GLN A 530 0.12 44.96 -8.34
N ALA A 531 -1.20 45.08 -8.18
CA ALA A 531 -2.17 44.00 -8.34
C ALA A 531 -2.09 43.40 -9.76
N THR A 532 -1.83 42.09 -9.84
CA THR A 532 -1.96 41.30 -11.06
C THR A 532 -3.06 40.27 -10.82
N MET A 533 -4.16 40.37 -11.57
CA MET A 533 -5.28 39.44 -11.51
C MET A 533 -4.83 38.01 -11.85
N ALA A 534 -5.33 37.05 -11.06
CA ALA A 534 -5.04 35.63 -11.20
C ALA A 534 -5.60 35.07 -12.53
N GLN A 535 -4.72 34.45 -13.32
CA GLN A 535 -5.04 33.80 -14.59
C GLN A 535 -6.05 32.65 -14.41
N TYR A 536 -7.16 32.72 -15.15
CA TYR A 536 -8.20 31.69 -15.25
C TYR A 536 -7.88 30.78 -16.46
N TYR A 537 -7.74 29.47 -16.23
CA TYR A 537 -7.66 28.42 -17.25
C TYR A 537 -8.65 27.30 -16.89
N PRO A 538 -9.39 26.71 -17.84
CA PRO A 538 -9.98 25.39 -17.72
C PRO A 538 -9.29 24.48 -18.74
N GLN A 539 -8.79 23.38 -18.23
CA GLN A 539 -8.13 22.36 -19.03
C GLN A 539 -9.18 21.31 -19.41
N GLN A 540 -9.32 21.04 -20.71
CA GLN A 540 -10.10 19.91 -21.22
C GLN A 540 -9.47 18.58 -20.80
N SER A 541 -10.35 17.62 -20.54
CA SER A 541 -10.19 16.34 -19.86
C SER A 541 -9.23 15.33 -20.50
N GLN A 542 -8.25 14.86 -19.72
CA GLN A 542 -7.70 13.50 -19.74
C GLN A 542 -8.13 12.78 -18.45
N PRO A 543 -8.34 11.45 -18.44
CA PRO A 543 -8.86 10.73 -17.27
C PRO A 543 -7.84 10.74 -16.13
N SER A 544 -7.99 11.69 -15.21
CA SER A 544 -7.09 11.94 -14.09
C SER A 544 -7.59 11.24 -12.84
N TYR A 545 -6.83 10.24 -12.37
CA TYR A 545 -7.10 9.52 -11.12
C TYR A 545 -6.91 10.46 -9.92
N GLY A 546 -7.98 10.65 -9.16
CA GLY A 546 -8.09 11.63 -8.07
C GLY A 546 -7.14 11.39 -6.89
N SER A 547 -6.47 12.48 -6.48
CA SER A 547 -5.38 12.55 -5.50
C SER A 547 -5.81 13.23 -4.20
N GLN A 548 -5.54 12.65 -3.02
CA GLN A 548 -5.80 13.28 -1.70
C GLN A 548 -4.88 12.74 -0.58
N SER A 549 -4.51 13.60 0.37
CA SER A 549 -3.39 13.50 1.34
C SER A 549 -3.68 12.90 2.73
N SER A 550 -2.71 12.20 3.33
CA SER A 550 -2.47 12.13 4.78
C SER A 550 -1.05 11.69 5.14
N GLN A 551 -0.67 12.09 6.36
CA GLN A 551 0.12 11.38 7.36
C GLN A 551 1.12 10.36 6.79
N ASN A 552 2.29 10.86 6.42
CA ASN A 552 3.49 10.06 6.51
C ASN A 552 3.54 9.48 7.93
N LEU A 553 3.88 8.18 8.04
CA LEU A 553 4.56 7.63 9.21
C LEU A 553 3.52 7.27 10.34
N GLN A 554 2.83 6.12 10.20
CA GLN A 554 1.79 5.61 11.14
C GLN A 554 2.39 4.86 12.32
N PHE A 555 2.28 5.44 13.52
CA PHE A 555 2.53 4.77 14.80
C PHE A 555 1.25 4.93 15.63
N TYR A 556 0.58 3.82 15.95
CA TYR A 556 -0.51 3.77 16.93
C TYR A 556 -0.46 2.40 17.63
N PRO A 557 -0.53 2.30 18.97
CA PRO A 557 -1.08 1.10 19.60
C PRO A 557 -2.54 1.06 19.18
N SER A 558 -2.86 0.12 18.30
CA SER A 558 -4.04 0.26 17.47
C SER A 558 -5.27 -0.31 18.15
N SER A 559 -6.23 0.57 18.43
CA SER A 559 -7.62 0.32 18.06
C SER A 559 -7.76 0.64 16.56
N TYR A 560 -7.64 -0.38 15.69
CA TYR A 560 -7.67 -0.22 14.24
C TYR A 560 -9.07 0.17 13.73
N SER A 561 -9.14 1.21 12.91
CA SER A 561 -10.22 1.47 11.95
C SER A 561 -9.65 1.33 10.53
N VAL A 562 -10.23 0.46 9.71
CA VAL A 562 -9.73 0.11 8.36
C VAL A 562 -10.48 0.90 7.29
N SER A 563 -9.83 1.36 6.22
CA SER A 563 -10.55 1.90 5.04
C SER A 563 -9.73 2.00 3.73
N GLY A 564 -10.02 1.15 2.74
CA GLY A 564 -10.46 1.64 1.42
C GLY A 564 -9.50 2.20 0.35
N HIS A 565 -8.80 1.36 -0.46
CA HIS A 565 -8.84 1.31 -1.96
C HIS A 565 -7.53 0.82 -2.66
N THR A 566 -7.66 -0.06 -3.67
CA THR A 566 -6.60 -0.56 -4.58
C THR A 566 -6.81 -0.13 -6.05
N THR A 567 -5.76 -0.11 -6.87
CA THR A 567 -5.79 0.06 -8.34
C THR A 567 -5.96 -1.29 -9.08
N PRO A 568 -6.50 -1.32 -10.32
CA PRO A 568 -7.09 -2.53 -10.91
C PRO A 568 -6.18 -3.27 -11.91
N SER A 569 -6.17 -4.60 -11.86
CA SER A 569 -5.99 -5.45 -13.06
C SER A 569 -6.49 -6.90 -12.81
N GLN A 570 -7.65 -7.22 -13.43
CA GLN A 570 -8.16 -8.50 -13.99
C GLN A 570 -8.05 -9.81 -13.15
N ALA A 571 -9.05 -10.69 -12.99
CA ALA A 571 -10.26 -11.07 -13.75
C ALA A 571 -11.34 -11.68 -12.79
N SER A 572 -12.65 -11.47 -12.92
CA SER A 572 -13.69 -11.98 -13.83
C SER A 572 -14.08 -13.48 -13.73
N TYR A 573 -15.16 -13.71 -12.95
CA TYR A 573 -16.30 -14.64 -13.02
C TYR A 573 -16.18 -16.18 -13.20
N GLY A 574 -16.79 -16.87 -12.22
CA GLY A 574 -17.51 -18.14 -12.38
C GLY A 574 -18.50 -18.33 -11.23
N VAL A 575 -19.80 -18.13 -11.48
CA VAL A 575 -20.93 -18.42 -10.56
C VAL A 575 -21.54 -19.76 -10.97
N GLY A 576 -21.81 -20.62 -9.99
CA GLY A 576 -22.65 -21.82 -10.12
C GLY A 576 -23.30 -22.17 -8.79
N TYR A 577 -24.64 -22.25 -8.78
CA TYR A 577 -25.51 -22.41 -7.61
C TYR A 577 -25.99 -23.87 -7.46
N GLY A 578 -26.23 -24.30 -6.21
CA GLY A 578 -26.98 -25.52 -5.82
C GLY A 578 -26.10 -26.57 -5.11
N GLY A 579 -26.45 -27.20 -3.97
CA GLY A 579 -27.60 -27.16 -3.08
C GLY A 579 -27.63 -28.41 -2.18
N GLN A 580 -27.52 -28.21 -0.85
CA GLN A 580 -28.16 -28.97 0.25
C GLN A 580 -27.65 -30.38 0.71
N PRO A 581 -28.03 -30.89 1.92
CA PRO A 581 -27.09 -31.12 3.04
C PRO A 581 -27.15 -32.53 3.67
N SER A 582 -26.26 -32.85 4.62
CA SER A 582 -26.48 -33.99 5.54
C SER A 582 -25.79 -33.82 6.89
N ALA A 583 -26.60 -33.89 7.95
CA ALA A 583 -26.23 -34.00 9.35
C ALA A 583 -26.56 -35.43 9.85
N GLN A 584 -25.78 -35.95 10.81
CA GLN A 584 -26.13 -37.07 11.70
C GLN A 584 -25.12 -37.02 12.87
N ALA A 585 -25.46 -36.67 14.12
CA ALA A 585 -26.36 -37.28 15.11
C ALA A 585 -25.68 -38.36 16.01
N TYR A 586 -25.73 -38.08 17.31
CA TYR A 586 -25.26 -38.72 18.58
C TYR A 586 -25.77 -40.16 18.85
N PRO A 587 -25.26 -40.93 19.87
CA PRO A 587 -25.35 -40.70 21.35
C PRO A 587 -24.08 -41.12 22.15
N GLY A 588 -23.82 -40.82 23.42
CA GLY A 588 -24.60 -40.40 24.60
C GLY A 588 -24.32 -41.36 25.79
N SER A 589 -24.10 -40.80 27.01
CA SER A 589 -24.00 -41.42 28.37
C SER A 589 -22.58 -41.56 28.95
N SER A 590 -22.27 -41.45 30.26
CA SER A 590 -22.85 -40.79 31.45
C SER A 590 -21.91 -41.03 32.64
N ALA A 591 -21.72 -40.02 33.50
CA ALA A 591 -21.50 -40.06 34.97
C ALA A 591 -20.40 -40.96 35.64
N GLY A 592 -19.50 -40.30 36.39
CA GLY A 592 -19.40 -40.44 37.85
C GLY A 592 -18.38 -41.43 38.50
N GLY A 593 -17.41 -40.88 39.25
CA GLY A 593 -17.15 -41.31 40.64
C GLY A 593 -15.93 -42.19 40.99
N ALA A 594 -14.93 -41.55 41.61
CA ALA A 594 -14.21 -41.92 42.87
C ALA A 594 -13.17 -43.08 42.99
N GLY A 595 -12.01 -42.72 43.57
CA GLY A 595 -11.12 -43.51 44.48
C GLY A 595 -10.27 -44.62 43.84
N GLY A 596 -9.02 -44.93 44.19
CA GLY A 596 -8.13 -44.59 45.30
C GLY A 596 -7.24 -45.81 45.63
N TYR A 597 -5.92 -45.60 45.79
CA TYR A 597 -4.87 -46.47 46.40
C TYR A 597 -4.30 -47.72 45.69
N GLY A 598 -2.95 -47.75 45.60
CA GLY A 598 -2.16 -48.83 46.20
C GLY A 598 -1.13 -49.62 45.35
N GLY A 599 0.12 -49.12 45.28
CA GLY A 599 1.39 -49.83 45.53
C GLY A 599 1.80 -51.11 44.77
N GLY A 600 2.99 -51.08 44.14
CA GLY A 600 3.73 -52.29 43.73
C GLY A 600 5.08 -51.99 43.08
N PHE A 601 6.17 -52.31 43.77
CA PHE A 601 7.58 -52.04 43.43
C PHE A 601 8.25 -53.27 42.76
N GLY A 602 9.22 -53.02 41.86
CA GLY A 602 10.23 -53.98 41.35
C GLY A 602 10.04 -54.33 39.86
N GLY A 603 11.03 -54.32 38.97
CA GLY A 603 12.46 -54.06 39.05
C GLY A 603 13.14 -54.60 37.77
N ALA A 604 13.95 -53.76 37.11
CA ALA A 604 15.02 -54.03 36.15
C ALA A 604 14.70 -54.55 34.71
N GLY A 605 15.13 -53.76 33.71
CA GLY A 605 15.18 -54.15 32.29
C GLY A 605 15.47 -53.04 31.27
N SER A 606 16.48 -52.20 31.53
CA SER A 606 17.31 -51.40 30.58
C SER A 606 16.78 -51.02 29.16
N SER A 607 16.67 -49.70 28.91
CA SER A 607 17.38 -49.05 27.78
C SER A 607 17.52 -47.54 28.03
N ALA A 608 18.68 -47.01 27.67
CA ALA A 608 19.25 -45.76 28.13
C ALA A 608 18.57 -44.50 27.57
N ALA A 609 18.16 -43.59 28.46
CA ALA A 609 17.91 -42.19 28.13
C ALA A 609 19.04 -41.34 28.73
N GLY A 610 20.01 -40.98 27.88
CA GLY A 610 21.06 -40.02 28.22
C GLY A 610 20.46 -38.62 28.39
N GLY A 611 20.74 -37.99 29.53
CA GLY A 611 20.28 -36.65 29.86
C GLY A 611 20.87 -35.58 28.94
N VAL A 612 20.05 -34.59 28.60
CA VAL A 612 20.50 -33.33 28.00
C VAL A 612 20.45 -32.25 29.08
N SER A 613 21.57 -32.08 29.77
CA SER A 613 21.90 -30.89 30.53
C SER A 613 22.35 -29.79 29.56
N GLY A 614 21.44 -28.92 29.16
CA GLY A 614 21.76 -27.71 28.38
C GLY A 614 22.21 -26.57 29.29
N ARG A 615 23.52 -26.49 29.55
CA ARG A 615 24.17 -25.37 30.24
C ARG A 615 24.13 -24.16 29.30
N MET A 616 23.35 -23.14 29.65
CA MET A 616 23.23 -21.89 28.91
C MET A 616 24.54 -21.09 29.01
N GLY A 617 25.25 -20.95 27.88
CA GLY A 617 26.36 -20.00 27.73
C GLY A 617 27.72 -20.63 27.46
N GLU A 618 27.95 -21.10 26.24
CA GLU A 618 29.22 -21.01 25.51
C GLU A 618 29.06 -21.76 24.17
N HIS A 619 29.41 -21.10 23.06
CA HIS A 619 29.34 -21.55 21.65
C HIS A 619 27.95 -21.54 20.98
N GLY A 620 27.74 -20.50 20.16
CA GLY A 620 26.57 -20.35 19.28
C GLY A 620 26.47 -18.97 18.66
N GLY A 621 27.59 -18.42 18.17
CA GLY A 621 27.57 -17.17 17.41
C GLY A 621 27.07 -17.42 15.99
N LEU A 622 26.10 -16.63 15.53
CA LEU A 622 25.71 -16.58 14.12
C LEU A 622 26.96 -16.41 13.24
N ARG A 623 27.09 -17.20 12.16
CA ARG A 623 28.19 -17.06 11.21
C ARG A 623 28.25 -15.61 10.72
N THR A 624 29.36 -14.93 10.97
CA THR A 624 29.60 -13.57 10.49
C THR A 624 30.08 -13.63 9.04
N GLY A 625 29.28 -13.11 8.11
CA GLY A 625 29.66 -13.05 6.69
C GLY A 625 28.62 -12.30 5.85
N TRP A 626 29.07 -11.63 4.79
CA TRP A 626 28.20 -10.89 3.86
C TRP A 626 27.12 -11.82 3.26
N LEU A 627 27.48 -13.07 2.95
CA LEU A 627 26.56 -14.05 2.35
C LEU A 627 25.51 -14.61 3.33
N ALA A 628 25.81 -14.67 4.63
CA ALA A 628 24.84 -15.11 5.66
C ALA A 628 23.68 -14.11 5.83
N ALA A 629 23.87 -12.85 5.43
CA ALA A 629 22.82 -11.82 5.43
C ALA A 629 21.81 -11.97 4.27
N PHE A 630 22.10 -12.84 3.29
CA PHE A 630 21.21 -13.17 2.17
C PHE A 630 20.46 -14.51 2.35
N GLY A 631 20.74 -15.26 3.43
CA GLY A 631 20.09 -16.54 3.73
C GLY A 631 18.84 -16.39 4.61
N THR A 632 17.89 -17.31 4.48
CA THR A 632 16.71 -17.46 5.35
C THR A 632 16.88 -18.60 6.37
N GLU A 633 18.12 -18.95 6.72
CA GLU A 633 18.40 -20.06 7.64
C GLU A 633 17.86 -19.74 9.05
N GLY A 634 17.04 -20.65 9.58
CA GLY A 634 16.65 -20.71 10.99
C GLY A 634 17.78 -21.27 11.86
N TYR A 635 17.52 -21.45 13.15
CA TYR A 635 18.51 -21.98 14.10
C TYR A 635 18.98 -23.40 13.73
N ASP A 636 20.14 -23.82 14.25
CA ASP A 636 20.68 -25.18 14.03
C ASP A 636 19.64 -26.24 14.40
N GLY A 637 19.12 -26.95 13.38
CA GLY A 637 18.17 -28.06 13.52
C GLY A 637 16.76 -27.83 12.96
N GLU A 638 16.41 -26.62 12.50
CA GLU A 638 15.14 -26.37 11.80
C GLU A 638 15.33 -26.39 10.27
N PRO A 639 14.50 -27.14 9.50
CA PRO A 639 14.53 -27.04 8.05
C PRO A 639 14.16 -25.60 7.62
N PRO A 640 14.85 -25.02 6.64
CA PRO A 640 14.63 -23.63 6.23
C PRO A 640 13.15 -23.40 5.84
N LEU A 641 12.63 -22.22 6.20
CA LEU A 641 11.23 -21.78 5.95
C LEU A 641 10.81 -21.89 4.47
N LEU A 642 11.78 -21.96 3.56
CA LEU A 642 11.59 -22.13 2.13
C LEU A 642 11.42 -23.59 1.72
N GLU A 643 11.99 -24.54 2.46
CA GLU A 643 11.70 -25.98 2.35
C GLU A 643 10.29 -26.27 2.87
N GLU A 644 9.86 -25.61 3.94
CA GLU A 644 8.48 -25.65 4.46
C GLU A 644 7.45 -25.02 3.50
N LEU A 645 7.87 -24.04 2.69
CA LEU A 645 7.07 -23.43 1.61
C LEU A 645 7.11 -24.21 0.27
N GLY A 646 7.85 -25.33 0.20
CA GLY A 646 7.98 -26.16 -1.02
C GLY A 646 8.95 -25.62 -2.08
N VAL A 647 9.89 -24.75 -1.71
CA VAL A 647 10.94 -24.19 -2.57
C VAL A 647 12.27 -24.91 -2.30
N ASN A 648 12.62 -25.86 -3.17
CA ASN A 648 13.87 -26.63 -3.05
C ASN A 648 15.03 -25.92 -3.78
N PHE A 649 15.95 -25.32 -3.02
CA PHE A 649 17.09 -24.56 -3.58
C PHE A 649 18.09 -25.42 -4.34
N ASP A 650 18.28 -26.67 -3.94
CA ASP A 650 19.20 -27.58 -4.62
C ASP A 650 18.68 -27.93 -6.02
N HIS A 651 17.36 -28.06 -6.15
CA HIS A 651 16.70 -28.25 -7.45
C HIS A 651 16.77 -26.99 -8.32
N ILE A 652 16.54 -25.81 -7.74
CA ILE A 652 16.70 -24.53 -8.46
C ILE A 652 18.14 -24.37 -8.95
N ARG A 653 19.13 -24.65 -8.10
CA ARG A 653 20.56 -24.51 -8.42
C ARG A 653 21.00 -25.49 -9.50
N SER A 654 20.63 -26.77 -9.40
CA SER A 654 21.00 -27.79 -10.38
C SER A 654 20.38 -27.51 -11.75
N LYS A 655 19.09 -27.14 -11.81
CA LYS A 655 18.40 -26.74 -13.05
C LYS A 655 19.00 -25.48 -13.66
N THR A 656 19.33 -24.48 -12.83
CA THR A 656 19.99 -23.24 -13.26
C THR A 656 21.37 -23.49 -13.86
N LEU A 657 22.19 -24.32 -13.21
CA LEU A 657 23.53 -24.67 -13.72
C LEU A 657 23.45 -25.50 -15.00
N THR A 658 22.44 -26.36 -15.14
CA THR A 658 22.22 -27.15 -16.36
C THR A 658 21.82 -26.27 -17.55
N VAL A 659 20.97 -25.26 -17.35
CA VAL A 659 20.61 -24.28 -18.38
C VAL A 659 21.80 -23.38 -18.77
N LEU A 660 22.63 -23.04 -17.80
CA LEU A 660 23.84 -22.24 -18.01
C LEU A 660 25.00 -23.00 -18.65
N ASN A 661 24.92 -24.32 -18.76
CA ASN A 661 25.95 -25.12 -19.43
C ASN A 661 25.37 -25.81 -20.68
N PRO A 662 25.51 -25.21 -21.88
CA PRO A 662 24.97 -25.77 -23.12
C PRO A 662 25.64 -27.09 -23.55
N PHE A 663 26.74 -27.49 -22.89
CA PHE A 663 27.45 -28.73 -23.16
C PHE A 663 27.18 -29.84 -22.12
N ALA A 664 26.37 -29.56 -21.09
CA ALA A 664 25.96 -30.58 -20.13
C ALA A 664 24.97 -31.58 -20.77
N GLN A 665 25.15 -32.87 -20.49
CA GLN A 665 24.17 -33.89 -20.87
C GLN A 665 22.93 -33.72 -19.99
N ILE A 666 21.76 -33.63 -20.62
CA ILE A 666 20.48 -33.41 -19.92
C ILE A 666 19.94 -34.78 -19.50
N ASP A 667 19.98 -35.07 -18.21
CA ASP A 667 19.40 -36.29 -17.65
C ASP A 667 17.87 -36.28 -17.74
N GLN A 668 17.29 -37.40 -18.15
CA GLN A 668 15.85 -37.54 -18.40
C GLN A 668 15.00 -37.39 -17.11
N HIS A 669 15.61 -37.61 -15.94
CA HIS A 669 14.96 -37.56 -14.62
C HIS A 669 15.11 -36.20 -13.90
N LEU A 670 15.90 -35.25 -14.45
CA LEU A 670 16.13 -33.93 -13.83
C LEU A 670 14.87 -33.05 -13.82
N MET A 671 13.88 -33.36 -14.67
CA MET A 671 12.67 -32.55 -14.89
C MET A 671 11.38 -33.24 -14.45
N ASP A 672 11.47 -34.35 -13.70
CA ASP A 672 10.29 -35.03 -13.17
C ASP A 672 9.55 -34.17 -12.13
N ASP A 673 10.30 -33.35 -11.39
CA ASP A 673 9.77 -32.38 -10.42
C ASP A 673 9.46 -31.01 -11.09
N SER A 674 8.22 -30.56 -10.95
CA SER A 674 7.71 -29.32 -11.57
C SER A 674 7.92 -28.10 -10.67
N ASP A 675 9.15 -27.61 -10.57
CA ASP A 675 9.45 -26.39 -9.81
C ASP A 675 9.04 -25.13 -10.59
N LEU A 676 7.87 -24.57 -10.27
CA LEU A 676 7.36 -23.35 -10.92
C LEU A 676 7.96 -22.06 -10.31
N TYR A 677 8.40 -22.11 -9.04
CA TYR A 677 8.90 -20.95 -8.31
C TYR A 677 10.16 -20.32 -8.93
N GLY A 678 11.12 -21.12 -9.39
CA GLY A 678 12.33 -20.62 -10.07
C GLY A 678 12.01 -19.91 -11.39
N ALA A 679 11.10 -20.49 -12.18
CA ALA A 679 10.62 -19.89 -13.43
C ALA A 679 9.93 -18.53 -13.20
N ILE A 680 9.06 -18.43 -12.20
CA ILE A 680 8.40 -17.17 -11.82
C ILE A 680 9.44 -16.16 -11.34
N LEU A 681 10.41 -16.58 -10.52
CA LEU A 681 11.48 -15.72 -10.01
C LEU A 681 12.27 -15.07 -11.15
N TYR A 682 12.68 -15.82 -12.18
CA TYR A 682 13.41 -15.25 -13.31
C TYR A 682 12.58 -14.29 -14.17
N ILE A 683 11.28 -14.54 -14.35
CA ILE A 683 10.39 -13.62 -15.07
C ILE A 683 10.19 -12.33 -14.29
N VAL A 684 9.98 -12.43 -12.97
CA VAL A 684 9.86 -11.25 -12.09
C VAL A 684 11.15 -10.44 -12.11
N LEU A 685 12.29 -11.12 -12.01
CA LEU A 685 13.62 -10.51 -11.99
C LEU A 685 13.95 -9.85 -13.35
N TYR A 686 13.58 -10.46 -14.47
CA TYR A 686 13.65 -9.80 -15.78
C TYR A 686 12.81 -8.54 -15.84
N GLY A 687 11.57 -8.61 -15.33
CA GLY A 687 10.66 -7.47 -15.24
C GLY A 687 11.22 -6.34 -14.35
N THR A 688 11.86 -6.66 -13.22
CA THR A 688 12.46 -5.66 -12.34
C THR A 688 13.66 -4.99 -13.01
N PHE A 689 14.49 -5.74 -13.74
CA PHE A 689 15.61 -5.17 -14.49
C PHE A 689 15.15 -4.25 -15.63
N LEU A 690 14.07 -4.61 -16.32
CA LEU A 690 13.46 -3.72 -17.32
C LEU A 690 12.82 -2.48 -16.70
N LEU A 691 12.21 -2.60 -15.53
CA LEU A 691 11.69 -1.46 -14.77
C LEU A 691 12.81 -0.49 -14.39
N LEU A 692 13.95 -1.01 -13.92
CA LEU A 692 15.14 -0.20 -13.62
C LEU A 692 15.73 0.47 -14.87
N SER A 693 15.50 -0.10 -16.06
CA SER A 693 15.87 0.50 -17.35
C SER A 693 14.90 1.57 -17.87
N GLY A 694 13.78 1.84 -17.17
CA GLY A 694 12.97 3.05 -17.39
C GLY A 694 11.62 2.90 -18.11
N LYS A 695 11.10 1.69 -18.36
CA LYS A 695 9.71 1.49 -18.85
C LYS A 695 8.99 0.33 -18.13
N VAL A 696 7.72 0.54 -17.82
CA VAL A 696 6.87 -0.44 -17.11
C VAL A 696 6.05 -1.24 -18.13
N PHE A 697 6.59 -2.38 -18.58
CA PHE A 697 5.88 -3.32 -19.47
C PHE A 697 5.37 -4.57 -18.76
N TYR A 698 5.19 -4.55 -17.44
CA TYR A 698 4.81 -5.74 -16.65
C TYR A 698 3.58 -6.48 -17.21
N GLY A 699 2.54 -5.76 -17.62
CA GLY A 699 1.35 -6.37 -18.23
C GLY A 699 1.63 -7.08 -19.56
N TYR A 700 2.50 -6.53 -20.40
CA TYR A 700 2.90 -7.14 -21.68
C TYR A 700 3.82 -8.35 -21.47
N ILE A 701 4.78 -8.25 -20.55
CA ILE A 701 5.67 -9.36 -20.19
C ILE A 701 4.83 -10.52 -19.65
N TYR A 702 3.89 -10.25 -18.75
CA TYR A 702 2.98 -11.25 -18.20
C TYR A 702 2.07 -11.84 -19.26
N GLY A 703 1.45 -11.01 -20.11
CA GLY A 703 0.59 -11.46 -21.21
C GLY A 703 1.32 -12.37 -22.18
N VAL A 704 2.47 -11.93 -22.70
CA VAL A 704 3.29 -12.73 -23.62
C VAL A 704 3.81 -14.01 -22.95
N ALA A 705 4.21 -13.96 -21.67
CA ALA A 705 4.66 -15.14 -20.95
C ALA A 705 3.54 -16.17 -20.78
N VAL A 706 2.35 -15.76 -20.33
CA VAL A 706 1.22 -16.69 -20.10
C VAL A 706 0.65 -17.22 -21.42
N PHE A 707 0.32 -16.34 -22.38
CA PHE A 707 -0.21 -16.79 -23.68
C PHE A 707 0.83 -17.56 -24.49
N GLY A 708 2.10 -17.15 -24.43
CA GLY A 708 3.19 -17.83 -25.14
C GLY A 708 3.53 -19.20 -24.54
N THR A 709 3.55 -19.35 -23.21
CA THR A 709 3.74 -20.66 -22.57
C THR A 709 2.58 -21.61 -22.86
N LEU A 710 1.34 -21.12 -22.87
CA LEU A 710 0.16 -21.90 -23.25
C LEU A 710 0.20 -22.34 -24.72
N ALA A 711 0.53 -21.42 -25.64
CA ALA A 711 0.64 -21.73 -27.06
C ALA A 711 1.76 -22.74 -27.35
N LEU A 712 2.94 -22.57 -26.73
CA LEU A 712 4.05 -23.51 -26.86
C LEU A 712 3.72 -24.87 -26.26
N HIS A 713 3.04 -24.91 -25.11
CA HIS A 713 2.58 -26.16 -24.52
C HIS A 713 1.62 -26.91 -25.47
N LEU A 714 0.67 -26.21 -26.09
CA LEU A 714 -0.27 -26.80 -27.04
C LEU A 714 0.47 -27.38 -28.26
N ILE A 715 1.38 -26.60 -28.86
CA ILE A 715 2.16 -27.03 -30.04
C ILE A 715 3.05 -28.23 -29.71
N LEU A 716 3.76 -28.19 -28.58
CA LEU A 716 4.68 -29.26 -28.18
C LEU A 716 3.93 -30.52 -27.70
N SER A 717 2.76 -30.35 -27.09
CA SER A 717 1.88 -31.48 -26.73
C SER A 717 1.40 -32.22 -27.97
N LEU A 718 0.99 -31.48 -29.02
CA LEU A 718 0.59 -32.06 -30.31
C LEU A 718 1.73 -32.75 -31.06
N MET A 719 2.97 -32.34 -30.82
CA MET A 719 4.16 -32.92 -31.47
C MET A 719 4.77 -34.09 -30.69
N SER A 720 4.42 -34.23 -29.41
CA SER A 720 4.89 -35.32 -28.55
C SER A 720 4.14 -36.64 -28.84
N PRO A 721 4.81 -37.79 -28.89
CA PRO A 721 4.16 -39.07 -29.13
C PRO A 721 3.19 -39.43 -27.99
N SER A 722 2.00 -39.93 -28.33
CA SER A 722 1.06 -40.53 -27.37
C SER A 722 1.62 -41.85 -26.86
N ILE A 723 1.63 -42.05 -25.55
CA ILE A 723 1.93 -43.36 -24.96
C ILE A 723 0.68 -44.24 -25.15
N ASP A 724 0.64 -45.02 -26.22
CA ASP A 724 -0.33 -46.11 -26.36
C ASP A 724 0.16 -47.33 -25.56
N GLY A 725 -0.67 -47.82 -24.66
CA GLY A 725 -0.40 -48.92 -23.73
C GLY A 725 -0.30 -50.31 -24.37
N THR A 726 0.14 -50.45 -25.61
CA THR A 726 0.30 -51.75 -26.29
C THR A 726 1.52 -51.75 -27.20
N GLY A 727 2.66 -52.24 -26.72
CA GLY A 727 3.89 -52.34 -27.50
C GLY A 727 5.06 -53.03 -26.77
N ASN A 728 4.96 -54.36 -26.65
CA ASN A 728 6.01 -55.36 -26.42
C ASN A 728 7.40 -54.91 -25.91
N GLY A 729 7.60 -55.05 -24.60
CA GLY A 729 8.89 -55.33 -23.96
C GLY A 729 8.63 -56.27 -22.78
N ALA A 730 8.98 -57.54 -22.92
CA ALA A 730 8.62 -58.60 -21.99
C ALA A 730 9.22 -58.42 -20.59
N SER A 731 8.36 -58.41 -19.58
CA SER A 731 8.69 -58.80 -18.20
C SER A 731 7.51 -59.60 -17.65
N PRO A 732 7.72 -60.83 -17.14
CA PRO A 732 6.63 -61.73 -16.78
C PRO A 732 5.84 -61.19 -15.59
N ILE A 733 4.51 -61.21 -15.72
CA ILE A 733 3.54 -60.95 -14.66
C ILE A 733 3.69 -62.05 -13.60
N PRO A 734 3.92 -61.76 -12.31
CA PRO A 734 3.86 -62.78 -11.28
C PRO A 734 2.41 -63.26 -11.11
N ASN A 735 2.20 -64.56 -11.33
CA ASN A 735 0.95 -65.25 -11.03
C ASN A 735 0.63 -65.11 -9.54
N ALA A 736 -0.59 -64.68 -9.21
CA ALA A 736 -1.12 -64.66 -7.85
C ALA A 736 -1.49 -66.09 -7.41
N ALA A 737 -0.49 -66.94 -7.17
CA ALA A 737 -0.66 -68.28 -6.59
C ALA A 737 0.64 -68.82 -5.94
N ASP A 738 1.48 -67.95 -5.37
CA ASP A 738 2.69 -68.35 -4.63
C ASP A 738 2.69 -67.79 -3.19
N PRO A 739 2.69 -68.62 -2.13
CA PRO A 739 2.62 -68.16 -0.74
C PRO A 739 3.87 -67.46 -0.20
N ASN A 740 4.97 -67.35 -0.97
CA ASN A 740 6.27 -66.92 -0.45
C ASN A 740 6.68 -65.47 -0.80
N ASN A 741 5.78 -64.62 -1.29
CA ASN A 741 6.13 -63.23 -1.64
C ASN A 741 5.11 -62.19 -1.14
N TYR A 742 4.76 -62.26 0.15
CA TYR A 742 3.92 -61.28 0.84
C TYR A 742 4.78 -60.36 1.70
N ASP A 743 4.95 -59.10 1.28
CA ASP A 743 5.60 -58.05 2.07
C ASP A 743 4.55 -57.00 2.51
N PRO A 744 4.30 -56.75 3.81
CA PRO A 744 3.13 -56.00 4.28
C PRO A 744 3.20 -54.46 4.11
N HIS A 745 4.25 -53.90 3.49
CA HIS A 745 4.52 -52.46 3.53
C HIS A 745 4.31 -51.69 2.21
N GLN A 746 3.62 -52.24 1.22
CA GLN A 746 3.25 -51.48 0.03
C GLN A 746 1.83 -50.90 0.13
N LYS A 747 1.77 -49.57 0.34
CA LYS A 747 0.55 -48.77 0.30
C LYS A 747 0.09 -48.58 -1.16
N PRO A 748 -1.18 -48.85 -1.52
CA PRO A 748 -1.66 -48.72 -2.89
C PRO A 748 -1.81 -47.24 -3.28
N PRO A 749 -1.49 -46.84 -4.53
CA PRO A 749 -1.80 -45.48 -5.00
C PRO A 749 -3.31 -45.36 -5.27
N GLY A 750 -3.95 -44.43 -4.56
CA GLY A 750 -5.35 -44.09 -4.70
C GLY A 750 -5.68 -43.52 -6.08
N HIS A 751 -6.72 -44.07 -6.70
CA HIS A 751 -7.36 -43.55 -7.91
C HIS A 751 -8.08 -42.23 -7.62
N ALA A 752 -7.71 -41.16 -8.32
CA ALA A 752 -8.54 -39.97 -8.49
C ALA A 752 -9.03 -39.93 -9.95
N GLY A 753 -10.29 -40.30 -10.16
CA GLY A 753 -10.97 -40.15 -11.44
C GLY A 753 -11.35 -38.69 -11.70
N GLY A 754 -10.86 -38.15 -12.82
CA GLY A 754 -11.30 -36.89 -13.43
C GLY A 754 -11.37 -37.07 -14.95
N PRO A 755 -12.23 -36.33 -15.67
CA PRO A 755 -12.62 -36.67 -17.03
C PRO A 755 -11.44 -36.55 -18.00
N THR A 756 -11.22 -37.63 -18.75
CA THR A 756 -10.13 -37.82 -19.71
C THR A 756 -10.30 -36.93 -20.94
N GLY A 757 -9.60 -35.79 -20.97
CA GLY A 757 -9.21 -35.13 -22.21
C GLY A 757 -7.93 -35.79 -22.74
N HIS A 758 -7.94 -36.24 -24.00
CA HIS A 758 -6.80 -36.87 -24.66
C HIS A 758 -5.66 -35.85 -24.88
N PHE A 759 -4.79 -35.67 -23.89
CA PHE A 759 -3.50 -34.96 -24.02
C PHE A 759 -2.37 -35.82 -23.44
N SER A 760 -1.25 -35.89 -24.15
CA SER A 760 -0.11 -36.79 -23.93
C SER A 760 0.41 -36.79 -22.47
N ALA A 761 0.59 -37.97 -21.87
CA ALA A 761 1.00 -38.15 -20.48
C ALA A 761 2.47 -37.75 -20.16
N THR A 762 3.29 -37.41 -21.17
CA THR A 762 4.72 -37.10 -20.97
C THR A 762 5.02 -35.64 -20.67
N LEU A 763 4.19 -34.69 -21.15
CA LEU A 763 4.49 -33.27 -21.10
C LEU A 763 3.32 -32.51 -20.44
N THR A 764 3.43 -32.26 -19.14
CA THR A 764 2.41 -31.49 -18.40
C THR A 764 2.63 -29.98 -18.57
N PHE A 765 1.56 -29.18 -18.44
CA PHE A 765 1.64 -27.72 -18.46
C PHE A 765 2.65 -27.13 -17.46
N PRO A 766 2.65 -27.51 -16.16
CA PRO A 766 3.62 -26.97 -15.20
C PRO A 766 5.08 -27.34 -15.53
N ARG A 767 5.34 -28.52 -16.10
CA ARG A 767 6.69 -28.89 -16.61
C ARG A 767 7.11 -27.98 -17.77
N SER A 768 6.20 -27.73 -18.70
CA SER A 768 6.45 -26.87 -19.86
C SER A 768 6.75 -25.42 -19.44
N ALA A 769 5.98 -24.89 -18.49
CA ALA A 769 6.19 -23.56 -17.93
C ALA A 769 7.52 -23.46 -17.16
N SER A 770 7.89 -24.51 -16.42
CA SER A 770 9.16 -24.59 -15.71
C SER A 770 10.35 -24.56 -16.70
N VAL A 771 10.38 -25.43 -17.72
CA VAL A 771 11.43 -25.45 -18.76
C VAL A 771 11.63 -24.08 -19.40
N LEU A 772 10.52 -23.44 -19.81
CA LEU A 772 10.56 -22.14 -20.49
C LEU A 772 11.11 -21.02 -19.59
N GLY A 773 10.73 -21.01 -18.32
CA GLY A 773 11.16 -19.99 -17.36
C GLY A 773 12.61 -20.15 -16.89
N TYR A 774 13.11 -21.38 -16.71
CA TYR A 774 14.53 -21.58 -16.38
C TYR A 774 15.43 -21.21 -17.57
N CYS A 775 15.04 -21.57 -18.79
CA CYS A 775 15.78 -21.20 -20.01
C CYS A 775 15.77 -19.69 -20.30
N PHE A 776 15.04 -18.89 -19.53
CA PHE A 776 14.98 -17.43 -19.65
C PHE A 776 16.19 -16.70 -19.04
N LEU A 777 17.01 -17.42 -18.25
CA LEU A 777 18.12 -16.85 -17.48
C LEU A 777 19.17 -16.09 -18.31
N PRO A 778 19.60 -16.53 -19.51
CA PRO A 778 20.51 -15.73 -20.35
C PRO A 778 19.95 -14.33 -20.68
N LEU A 779 18.65 -14.23 -20.95
CA LEU A 779 17.99 -12.93 -21.19
C LEU A 779 17.97 -12.06 -19.92
N VAL A 780 17.76 -12.65 -18.74
CA VAL A 780 17.90 -11.98 -17.45
C VAL A 780 19.30 -11.38 -17.25
N LEU A 781 20.35 -12.11 -17.61
CA LEU A 781 21.72 -11.59 -17.51
C LEU A 781 21.95 -10.44 -18.49
N THR A 782 21.40 -10.52 -19.70
CA THR A 782 21.50 -9.40 -20.65
C THR A 782 20.74 -8.16 -20.18
N SER A 783 19.57 -8.31 -19.53
CA SER A 783 18.84 -7.16 -18.99
C SER A 783 19.53 -6.55 -17.77
N LEU A 784 20.24 -7.34 -16.97
CA LEU A 784 21.13 -6.82 -15.91
C LEU A 784 22.23 -5.93 -16.49
N ILE A 785 22.88 -6.36 -17.58
CA ILE A 785 23.87 -5.57 -18.30
C ILE A 785 23.22 -4.31 -18.89
N GLY A 786 21.96 -4.40 -19.35
CA GLY A 786 21.15 -3.28 -19.84
C GLY A 786 20.88 -2.19 -18.81
N ILE A 787 20.97 -2.48 -17.50
CA ILE A 787 20.88 -1.46 -16.45
C ILE A 787 22.11 -0.55 -16.49
N LEU A 788 23.29 -1.11 -16.79
CA LEU A 788 24.56 -0.37 -16.77
C LEU A 788 24.91 0.22 -18.14
N LEU A 789 24.63 -0.50 -19.23
CA LEU A 789 25.00 -0.12 -20.60
C LEU A 789 23.77 0.04 -21.51
N PRO A 790 23.77 1.00 -22.44
CA PRO A 790 22.67 1.16 -23.39
C PRO A 790 22.63 -0.01 -24.40
N MET A 791 21.47 -0.66 -24.54
CA MET A 791 21.28 -1.86 -25.39
C MET A 791 20.88 -1.52 -26.84
N ASP A 792 20.82 -0.23 -27.20
CA ASP A 792 20.57 0.25 -28.56
C ASP A 792 21.83 0.30 -29.44
N THR A 793 22.98 -0.10 -28.88
CA THR A 793 24.25 -0.21 -29.58
C THR A 793 24.34 -1.53 -30.35
N MET A 794 25.23 -1.60 -31.36
CA MET A 794 25.54 -2.86 -32.05
C MET A 794 25.94 -3.98 -31.08
N PHE A 795 26.61 -3.62 -29.98
CA PHE A 795 26.94 -4.53 -28.90
C PHE A 795 25.68 -5.08 -28.21
N GLY A 796 24.70 -4.23 -27.91
CA GLY A 796 23.41 -4.65 -27.33
C GLY A 796 22.64 -5.62 -28.24
N TYR A 797 22.55 -5.31 -29.55
CA TYR A 797 21.93 -6.21 -30.52
C TYR A 797 22.63 -7.57 -30.59
N LEU A 798 23.96 -7.60 -30.69
CA LEU A 798 24.73 -8.85 -30.73
C LEU A 798 24.58 -9.65 -29.43
N LEU A 799 24.63 -8.98 -28.28
CA LEU A 799 24.49 -9.61 -26.96
C LEU A 799 23.10 -10.22 -26.77
N THR A 800 22.03 -9.50 -27.14
CA THR A 800 20.66 -10.00 -27.08
C THR A 800 20.44 -11.15 -28.06
N SER A 801 20.95 -11.07 -29.29
CA SER A 801 20.85 -12.17 -30.26
C SER A 801 21.58 -13.43 -29.77
N ALA A 802 22.75 -13.28 -29.16
CA ALA A 802 23.48 -14.40 -28.55
C ALA A 802 22.70 -15.03 -27.39
N ALA A 803 22.10 -14.21 -26.52
CA ALA A 803 21.28 -14.70 -25.41
C ALA A 803 20.01 -15.41 -25.89
N VAL A 804 19.31 -14.88 -26.90
CA VAL A 804 18.15 -15.55 -27.52
C VAL A 804 18.56 -16.90 -28.13
N GLY A 805 19.70 -16.95 -28.82
CA GLY A 805 20.25 -18.21 -29.34
C GLY A 805 20.54 -19.21 -28.23
N TRP A 806 21.11 -18.74 -27.11
CA TRP A 806 21.38 -19.56 -25.93
C TRP A 806 20.10 -20.11 -25.28
N CYS A 807 19.11 -19.25 -25.05
CA CYS A 807 17.79 -19.63 -24.51
C CYS A 807 17.13 -20.70 -25.39
N THR A 808 17.14 -20.49 -26.70
CA THR A 808 16.56 -21.40 -27.69
C THR A 808 17.28 -22.75 -27.72
N TYR A 809 18.62 -22.73 -27.68
CA TYR A 809 19.43 -23.94 -27.69
C TYR A 809 19.20 -24.77 -26.43
N SER A 810 19.21 -24.15 -25.24
CA SER A 810 18.94 -24.83 -23.97
C SER A 810 17.51 -25.40 -23.92
N SER A 811 16.51 -24.57 -24.26
CA SER A 811 15.09 -24.94 -24.19
C SER A 811 14.74 -26.07 -25.16
N SER A 812 15.24 -26.02 -26.40
CA SER A 812 15.03 -27.10 -27.39
C SER A 812 15.64 -28.43 -26.95
N GLY A 813 16.80 -28.41 -26.27
CA GLY A 813 17.43 -29.61 -25.70
C GLY A 813 16.58 -30.24 -24.61
N MET A 814 16.07 -29.44 -23.67
CA MET A 814 15.21 -29.91 -22.58
C MET A 814 13.87 -30.44 -23.07
N PHE A 815 13.23 -29.78 -24.04
CA PHE A 815 11.97 -30.26 -24.61
C PHE A 815 12.12 -31.55 -25.42
N CYS A 816 13.25 -31.73 -26.13
CA CYS A 816 13.53 -33.00 -26.83
C CYS A 816 13.79 -34.15 -25.85
N ALA A 817 14.44 -33.88 -24.71
CA ALA A 817 14.68 -34.86 -23.65
C ALA A 817 13.38 -35.29 -22.94
N VAL A 818 12.53 -34.32 -22.57
CA VAL A 818 11.26 -34.56 -21.86
C VAL A 818 10.20 -35.17 -22.79
N GLY A 819 10.04 -34.64 -24.00
CA GLY A 819 9.04 -35.12 -24.96
C GLY A 819 9.45 -36.38 -25.74
N ARG A 820 10.63 -36.95 -25.48
CA ARG A 820 11.22 -38.09 -26.22
C ARG A 820 11.28 -37.88 -27.74
N MET A 821 11.36 -36.63 -28.20
CA MET A 821 11.36 -36.26 -29.61
C MET A 821 12.79 -36.30 -30.19
N ARG A 822 13.32 -37.50 -30.44
CA ARG A 822 14.68 -37.67 -31.01
C ARG A 822 14.70 -37.20 -32.48
N GLY A 823 15.67 -36.35 -32.83
CA GLY A 823 15.90 -35.91 -34.21
C GLY A 823 15.07 -34.70 -34.69
N MET A 824 14.13 -34.18 -33.89
CA MET A 824 13.24 -33.07 -34.27
C MET A 824 13.63 -31.72 -33.64
N ARG A 825 14.87 -31.59 -33.12
CA ARG A 825 15.32 -30.43 -32.33
C ARG A 825 15.20 -29.09 -33.06
N PHE A 826 15.47 -29.05 -34.36
CA PHE A 826 15.33 -27.83 -35.16
C PHE A 826 13.86 -27.40 -35.35
N LEU A 827 12.94 -28.37 -35.44
CA LEU A 827 11.50 -28.10 -35.55
C LEU A 827 10.94 -27.56 -34.23
N VAL A 828 11.42 -28.08 -33.10
CA VAL A 828 11.13 -27.58 -31.74
C VAL A 828 11.73 -26.17 -31.52
N ALA A 829 12.93 -25.93 -32.04
CA ALA A 829 13.67 -24.69 -31.80
C ALA A 829 13.02 -23.45 -32.43
N TYR A 830 12.33 -23.59 -33.57
CA TYR A 830 11.71 -22.45 -34.27
C TYR A 830 10.65 -21.69 -33.44
N PRO A 831 9.59 -22.33 -32.92
CA PRO A 831 8.60 -21.63 -32.10
C PRO A 831 9.18 -21.13 -30.76
N LEU A 832 10.18 -21.82 -30.20
CA LEU A 832 10.91 -21.37 -29.01
C LEU A 832 11.74 -20.11 -29.28
N ALA A 833 12.40 -20.03 -30.44
CA ALA A 833 13.15 -18.85 -30.85
C ALA A 833 12.25 -17.64 -30.96
N LEU A 834 11.09 -17.77 -31.62
CA LEU A 834 10.11 -16.68 -31.73
C LEU A 834 9.66 -16.17 -30.36
N PHE A 835 9.38 -17.08 -29.42
CA PHE A 835 9.03 -16.72 -28.05
C PHE A 835 10.12 -15.89 -27.37
N TYR A 836 11.39 -16.33 -27.41
CA TYR A 836 12.50 -15.59 -26.79
C TYR A 836 12.90 -14.30 -27.54
N ILE A 837 12.74 -14.25 -28.86
CA ILE A 837 12.97 -13.03 -29.67
C ILE A 837 12.05 -11.90 -29.21
N VAL A 838 10.78 -12.17 -28.92
CA VAL A 838 9.84 -11.15 -28.43
C VAL A 838 10.36 -10.52 -27.14
N PHE A 839 10.87 -11.32 -26.19
CA PHE A 839 11.46 -10.78 -24.96
C PHE A 839 12.76 -10.03 -25.23
N GLY A 840 13.65 -10.53 -26.10
CA GLY A 840 14.87 -9.84 -26.49
C GLY A 840 14.61 -8.46 -27.10
N ILE A 841 13.62 -8.36 -28.00
CA ILE A 841 13.13 -7.10 -28.56
C ILE A 841 12.67 -6.17 -27.44
N MET A 842 11.85 -6.65 -26.50
CA MET A 842 11.41 -5.84 -25.35
C MET A 842 12.61 -5.31 -24.53
N GLY A 843 13.65 -6.12 -24.34
CA GLY A 843 14.88 -5.68 -23.67
C GLY A 843 15.57 -4.52 -24.37
N ILE A 844 15.73 -4.60 -25.69
CA ILE A 844 16.36 -3.56 -26.51
C ILE A 844 15.51 -2.28 -26.52
N PHE A 845 14.21 -2.38 -26.79
CA PHE A 845 13.32 -1.21 -26.90
C PHE A 845 12.98 -0.57 -25.55
N SER A 846 13.11 -1.32 -24.44
CA SER A 846 13.03 -0.76 -23.09
C SER A 846 14.23 0.13 -22.77
N SER A 847 15.44 -0.22 -23.25
CA SER A 847 16.66 0.57 -23.04
C SER A 847 16.68 1.94 -23.73
N ARG A 848 15.77 2.16 -24.70
CA ARG A 848 15.51 3.47 -25.30
C ARG A 848 14.80 4.37 -24.28
N GLY A 849 15.57 4.91 -23.34
CA GLY A 849 15.17 6.04 -22.50
C GLY A 849 14.83 7.25 -23.37
N SER A 850 14.00 8.14 -22.84
CA SER A 850 13.38 9.32 -23.44
C SER A 850 14.32 10.40 -24.05
N GLY A 851 15.56 10.07 -24.39
CA GLY A 851 16.57 11.04 -24.85
C GLY A 851 16.51 11.44 -26.32
N THR A 852 16.04 10.57 -27.22
CA THR A 852 16.15 10.82 -28.69
C THR A 852 14.87 11.32 -29.35
N LEU A 853 13.70 11.16 -28.72
CA LEU A 853 12.43 11.73 -29.21
C LEU A 853 12.24 13.20 -28.77
N ALA A 854 12.72 13.59 -27.59
CA ALA A 854 12.67 14.99 -27.13
C ALA A 854 13.70 15.89 -27.85
N ALA A 855 14.79 15.32 -28.37
CA ALA A 855 15.81 16.08 -29.10
C ALA A 855 15.39 16.49 -30.52
N LYS A 856 14.32 15.90 -31.08
CA LYS A 856 13.80 16.25 -32.42
C LYS A 856 12.52 17.10 -32.40
N THR A 857 11.91 17.30 -31.23
CA THR A 857 10.74 18.17 -31.06
C THR A 857 11.06 19.51 -30.38
N GLY A 858 12.33 19.75 -30.00
CA GLY A 858 12.80 21.01 -29.42
C GLY A 858 13.37 22.01 -30.44
N SER A 859 13.19 21.76 -31.72
CA SER A 859 13.57 22.68 -32.80
C SER A 859 12.45 22.77 -33.82
N TYR A 860 11.36 23.43 -33.46
CA TYR A 860 10.53 24.32 -34.29
C TYR A 860 9.58 25.11 -33.40
#